data_AF-A0A151MV37-F1
#
_entry.id   AF-A0A151MV37-F1
#
_cell.length_a   1.000
_cell.length_b   1.000
_cell.length_c   1.000
_cell.angle_alpha   90.00
_cell.angle_beta   90.00
_cell.angle_gamma   90.00
#
_symmetry.space_group_name_H-M   'P 1'
#
loop_
_entity.id
_entity.type
_entity.pdbx_description
1 polymer ?
#
loop_
_entity_poly.entity_id
_entity_poly.type
_entity_poly.pdbx_seq_one_letter_code
_entity_poly.pdbx_strand_id
1 'polypeptide(L)'
;MEGEPSRIPVYSSSHASALPRAAPAETQTLIVSKKQCINKTAESEFSKVPNFNFSSNVPEDGVFKASNPRSTKKKEPLSRKTATNVRAPLSRYKVEAELKTKNQVLETAKQKLHLQLAGAQDTIKDLKEKNEVLEEEIEKLKEFKENCMLILESRNIDPVTGNKILEEEENMKECQTQTMLLTENLKEELQQFSQMAAKQTEELQMAKEKWKLAGEERDPFLEKQLPFQTEMEEFATVLSQVENLMNIPINGLVPATTPSGRAASAPASPAPLPCAGLAVDDAVNGLSEEQRQLRQTMIKFCQEHLAPKAQQIDQENEFKGMREFWKKLGELGVLGITAPTEYGGSSMGYLDHVLVMEEMSRASAAIGLSYGAHSNLCINQFVRNASEAQKEKYLPKLISGEHIGALAMSEPNAGSDVVSMKLKAEKKGDYFVLNGNKFWITNGPDADVLIVYAKTDLNVVPASRGITAFIVEKGMPGFSTAQKLEKLGMRGSNTCELIFEDCKIPAENILGQLSKGVYVLMSGLDLERLVLSGGPLGIMQAVLDYALPYLHVREAFGQKIGHFQLMQGKMADMYTRLMACRQYVYNVARACDRGHVNAKDCAGVILYSAECATQVALDGIQCLGGNGYINDYPMGRFLRDAKLYEIGAGTSEVRRLVIGRAFNATFK
;
A
#
# COMPACT_ATOMS: atom_id res chain seq x y z
N MET A 1 -0.34 62.24 23.04
CA MET A 1 0.26 62.61 24.34
C MET A 1 -0.74 62.25 25.44
N GLU A 2 -0.24 62.11 26.66
CA GLU A 2 -0.79 61.34 27.79
C GLU A 2 -2.13 61.84 28.38
N GLY A 3 -2.76 61.02 29.25
CA GLY A 3 -3.99 61.35 29.98
C GLY A 3 -4.85 60.15 30.41
N GLU A 4 -4.30 59.05 30.95
CA GLU A 4 -4.23 58.72 32.40
C GLU A 4 -5.47 57.93 32.96
N PRO A 5 -5.48 57.35 34.19
CA PRO A 5 -5.72 55.90 34.31
C PRO A 5 -6.70 55.43 35.43
N SER A 6 -7.00 54.12 35.50
CA SER A 6 -7.49 53.41 36.70
C SER A 6 -7.48 51.87 36.48
N ARG A 7 -7.42 50.96 37.47
CA ARG A 7 -7.07 50.94 38.91
C ARG A 7 -7.08 49.47 39.38
N ILE A 8 -6.04 48.92 40.03
CA ILE A 8 -6.13 47.97 41.17
C ILE A 8 -4.81 48.00 42.00
N PRO A 9 -4.84 48.32 43.31
CA PRO A 9 -3.83 47.95 44.32
C PRO A 9 -4.44 46.98 45.38
N VAL A 10 -3.73 46.26 46.28
CA VAL A 10 -2.79 46.66 47.35
C VAL A 10 -2.08 45.40 47.96
N TYR A 11 -0.74 45.45 48.15
CA TYR A 11 0.17 44.91 49.21
C TYR A 11 -0.07 43.55 49.93
N SER A 12 0.94 42.84 50.49
CA SER A 12 2.24 43.22 51.11
C SER A 12 3.19 41.99 51.23
N SER A 13 4.46 41.98 51.72
CA SER A 13 5.56 42.97 51.92
C SER A 13 6.85 42.26 52.47
N SER A 14 8.04 42.90 52.34
CA SER A 14 9.28 42.83 53.19
C SER A 14 9.89 41.49 53.71
N HIS A 15 11.21 41.24 53.84
CA HIS A 15 12.51 41.93 53.62
C HIS A 15 13.61 40.81 53.41
N ALA A 16 14.65 40.92 52.56
CA ALA A 16 15.98 41.56 52.78
C ALA A 16 16.68 41.23 54.14
N SER A 17 17.97 40.92 54.32
CA SER A 17 19.16 40.53 53.51
C SER A 17 20.42 40.70 54.41
N ALA A 18 21.36 39.74 54.54
CA ALA A 18 22.72 39.99 55.09
C ALA A 18 23.74 38.83 54.86
N LEU A 19 25.04 39.19 54.76
CA LEU A 19 26.27 38.37 54.66
C LEU A 19 26.90 38.12 56.08
N PRO A 20 28.14 37.59 56.32
CA PRO A 20 29.22 37.07 55.43
C PRO A 20 29.99 35.77 55.86
N ARG A 21 30.92 35.32 54.99
CA ARG A 21 32.21 34.57 55.20
C ARG A 21 32.49 33.74 56.48
N ALA A 22 32.96 32.50 56.30
CA ALA A 22 34.34 32.03 56.63
C ALA A 22 34.61 30.54 56.27
N ALA A 23 35.88 30.18 56.06
CA ALA A 23 36.43 28.79 55.96
C ALA A 23 37.40 28.57 57.16
N PRO A 24 38.07 27.40 57.42
CA PRO A 24 38.95 26.66 56.47
C PRO A 24 39.10 25.11 56.68
N ALA A 25 39.94 24.48 55.82
CA ALA A 25 40.74 23.23 56.06
C ALA A 25 39.96 21.88 56.30
N GLU A 26 40.46 20.63 56.17
CA GLU A 26 41.64 19.98 55.55
C GLU A 26 41.51 18.41 55.69
N THR A 27 42.27 17.45 55.11
CA THR A 27 43.39 17.41 54.11
C THR A 27 43.24 16.18 53.13
N GLN A 28 44.35 15.52 52.74
CA GLN A 28 44.62 14.39 51.81
C GLN A 28 44.66 13.02 52.60
N THR A 29 45.00 11.80 52.11
CA THR A 29 46.07 11.37 51.17
C THR A 29 46.05 9.86 50.78
N LEU A 30 46.41 9.56 49.53
CA LEU A 30 47.11 8.40 48.89
C LEU A 30 47.24 6.95 49.50
N ILE A 31 47.00 5.95 48.62
CA ILE A 31 47.83 4.76 48.21
C ILE A 31 48.47 3.81 49.27
N VAL A 32 48.37 2.45 49.09
CA VAL A 32 49.50 1.45 49.05
C VAL A 32 49.10 -0.04 48.83
N SER A 33 49.69 -0.64 47.78
CA SER A 33 50.13 -2.04 47.46
C SER A 33 49.43 -3.39 47.83
N LYS A 34 49.27 -4.23 46.78
CA LYS A 34 49.68 -5.67 46.59
C LYS A 34 49.68 -6.70 47.75
N LYS A 35 48.94 -7.82 47.58
CA LYS A 35 49.43 -9.23 47.40
C LYS A 35 48.25 -10.26 47.33
N GLN A 36 48.13 -11.05 46.25
CA GLN A 36 48.46 -12.49 46.09
C GLN A 36 47.59 -13.54 46.84
N CYS A 37 46.81 -14.32 46.06
CA CYS A 37 46.60 -15.80 46.10
C CYS A 37 45.43 -16.16 45.15
N ILE A 38 45.64 -16.75 43.97
CA ILE A 38 45.86 -18.18 43.64
C ILE A 38 44.56 -19.04 43.69
N ASN A 39 44.18 -19.52 42.49
CA ASN A 39 43.36 -20.68 42.13
C ASN A 39 42.01 -20.93 42.83
N LYS A 40 40.93 -20.91 42.02
CA LYS A 40 40.43 -22.16 41.38
C LYS A 40 39.42 -21.90 40.25
N THR A 41 39.45 -22.80 39.28
CA THR A 41 38.49 -22.97 38.18
C THR A 41 37.07 -23.24 38.70
N ALA A 42 36.08 -22.62 38.05
CA ALA A 42 34.71 -23.12 38.00
C ALA A 42 34.11 -22.76 36.64
N GLU A 43 33.69 -23.76 35.88
CA GLU A 43 32.85 -23.58 34.70
C GLU A 43 31.48 -23.04 35.13
N SER A 44 30.90 -22.11 34.38
CA SER A 44 29.52 -21.65 34.59
C SER A 44 28.69 -21.86 33.34
N GLU A 45 27.76 -22.81 33.41
CA GLU A 45 26.87 -23.20 32.33
C GLU A 45 26.00 -22.02 31.83
N PHE A 46 26.24 -21.56 30.60
CA PHE A 46 25.26 -20.73 29.89
C PHE A 46 24.20 -21.64 29.22
N SER A 47 23.26 -22.12 30.04
CA SER A 47 22.09 -22.87 29.59
C SER A 47 20.83 -22.39 30.33
N LYS A 48 20.10 -21.46 29.70
CA LYS A 48 18.68 -21.16 29.97
C LYS A 48 18.12 -20.22 28.89
N VAL A 49 17.69 -20.80 27.77
CA VAL A 49 16.77 -20.14 26.84
C VAL A 49 15.38 -20.09 27.51
N PRO A 50 14.66 -18.95 27.53
CA PRO A 50 13.33 -18.90 28.10
C PRO A 50 12.30 -19.66 27.24
N ASN A 51 11.60 -20.61 27.86
CA ASN A 51 10.56 -21.40 27.21
C ASN A 51 9.31 -20.54 26.89
N PHE A 52 9.10 -20.20 25.62
CA PHE A 52 7.82 -19.68 25.13
C PHE A 52 6.80 -20.81 24.93
N ASN A 53 6.04 -21.12 25.99
CA ASN A 53 4.90 -22.02 25.91
C ASN A 53 3.67 -21.31 25.34
N PHE A 54 3.33 -21.60 24.08
CA PHE A 54 1.99 -21.30 23.55
C PHE A 54 1.02 -22.41 23.98
N SER A 55 0.12 -22.08 24.92
CA SER A 55 -0.93 -22.99 25.37
C SER A 55 -1.98 -23.21 24.26
N SER A 56 -2.18 -24.49 23.91
CA SER A 56 -3.22 -24.95 23.00
C SER A 56 -4.30 -25.68 23.78
N ASN A 57 -5.44 -25.02 24.04
CA ASN A 57 -6.62 -25.66 24.61
C ASN A 57 -7.81 -25.49 23.66
N VAL A 58 -8.31 -26.62 23.17
CA VAL A 58 -9.65 -26.80 22.59
C VAL A 58 -10.49 -27.47 23.68
N PRO A 59 -11.75 -27.07 23.93
CA PRO A 59 -12.60 -27.78 24.89
C PRO A 59 -13.11 -29.11 24.29
N GLU A 60 -12.80 -30.22 24.95
CA GLU A 60 -13.63 -31.43 24.88
C GLU A 60 -14.72 -31.33 25.94
N ASP A 61 -15.99 -31.36 25.53
CA ASP A 61 -16.99 -32.31 26.07
C ASP A 61 -18.35 -32.14 25.38
N GLY A 62 -18.97 -33.26 24.98
CA GLY A 62 -20.17 -33.25 24.13
C GLY A 62 -20.73 -34.65 23.85
N VAL A 63 -20.94 -35.42 24.91
CA VAL A 63 -21.38 -36.84 24.83
C VAL A 63 -22.76 -36.99 24.19
N PHE A 64 -22.87 -37.80 23.13
CA PHE A 64 -24.05 -38.67 22.93
C PHE A 64 -23.66 -40.00 22.27
N LYS A 65 -24.26 -41.09 22.77
CA LYS A 65 -23.87 -42.48 22.46
C LYS A 65 -24.47 -43.00 21.15
N ALA A 66 -23.68 -43.75 20.40
CA ALA A 66 -24.18 -44.64 19.35
C ALA A 66 -24.66 -45.99 19.93
N SER A 67 -25.65 -46.59 19.28
CA SER A 67 -25.99 -48.02 19.40
C SER A 67 -26.24 -48.60 18.01
N ASN A 68 -25.89 -49.88 17.82
CA ASN A 68 -25.68 -50.51 16.52
C ASN A 68 -26.61 -51.76 16.36
N PRO A 69 -26.50 -52.63 15.33
CA PRO A 69 -27.52 -52.75 14.27
C PRO A 69 -28.24 -54.12 14.25
N ARG A 70 -29.24 -54.32 13.35
CA ARG A 70 -29.71 -55.69 12.97
C ARG A 70 -30.40 -55.83 11.59
N SER A 71 -29.67 -56.49 10.68
CA SER A 71 -30.08 -57.59 9.77
C SER A 71 -31.43 -57.61 8.99
N THR A 72 -31.30 -57.62 7.65
CA THR A 72 -31.92 -58.55 6.67
C THR A 72 -33.46 -58.67 6.50
N LYS A 73 -33.92 -58.51 5.24
CA LYS A 73 -34.51 -59.61 4.43
C LYS A 73 -34.73 -59.23 2.94
N LYS A 74 -34.50 -60.18 2.04
CA LYS A 74 -34.91 -60.15 0.62
C LYS A 74 -36.44 -60.32 0.49
N LYS A 75 -37.04 -59.71 -0.54
CA LYS A 75 -38.07 -60.35 -1.38
C LYS A 75 -38.20 -59.67 -2.75
N GLU A 76 -38.47 -60.49 -3.76
CA GLU A 76 -38.52 -60.16 -5.19
C GLU A 76 -40.00 -60.06 -5.68
N PRO A 77 -40.31 -59.82 -6.98
CA PRO A 77 -41.22 -58.74 -7.35
C PRO A 77 -42.58 -59.22 -7.87
N LEU A 78 -43.53 -58.30 -8.11
CA LEU A 78 -44.55 -58.47 -9.16
C LEU A 78 -45.20 -57.15 -9.60
N SER A 79 -45.55 -57.11 -10.88
CA SER A 79 -45.98 -55.94 -11.64
C SER A 79 -47.46 -55.55 -11.46
N ARG A 80 -47.78 -54.26 -11.68
CA ARG A 80 -48.82 -53.90 -12.65
C ARG A 80 -48.66 -52.48 -13.21
N LYS A 81 -49.12 -52.30 -14.45
CA LYS A 81 -48.95 -51.12 -15.30
C LYS A 81 -49.95 -50.01 -14.96
N THR A 82 -49.53 -48.77 -15.06
CA THR A 82 -50.38 -47.61 -15.43
C THR A 82 -49.65 -46.78 -16.50
N ALA A 83 -50.41 -45.97 -17.24
CA ALA A 83 -50.09 -45.64 -18.63
C ALA A 83 -48.96 -44.62 -18.83
N THR A 84 -48.21 -44.84 -19.91
CA THR A 84 -47.24 -43.92 -20.49
C THR A 84 -47.91 -42.66 -21.06
N ASN A 85 -47.37 -41.50 -20.73
CA ASN A 85 -47.47 -40.31 -21.58
C ASN A 85 -46.07 -39.70 -21.76
N VAL A 86 -45.16 -40.49 -22.33
CA VAL A 86 -43.80 -40.05 -22.66
C VAL A 86 -43.88 -39.25 -23.96
N ARG A 87 -43.70 -37.94 -23.87
CA ARG A 87 -43.52 -37.05 -25.02
C ARG A 87 -42.28 -37.54 -25.79
N ALA A 88 -42.43 -37.90 -27.06
CA ALA A 88 -41.29 -38.28 -27.88
C ALA A 88 -40.29 -37.11 -27.97
N PRO A 89 -38.96 -37.36 -27.93
CA PRO A 89 -37.98 -36.29 -27.99
C PRO A 89 -38.11 -35.52 -29.32
N LEU A 90 -38.14 -34.20 -29.23
CA LEU A 90 -38.11 -33.32 -30.40
C LEU A 90 -36.85 -33.62 -31.20
N SER A 91 -36.98 -33.79 -32.52
CA SER A 91 -35.82 -34.01 -33.36
C SER A 91 -34.86 -32.83 -33.27
N ARG A 92 -33.56 -33.10 -33.20
CA ARG A 92 -32.47 -32.12 -33.05
C ARG A 92 -32.66 -30.89 -33.96
N TYR A 93 -33.05 -31.11 -35.21
CA TYR A 93 -33.36 -30.06 -36.19
C TYR A 93 -34.48 -29.09 -35.78
N LYS A 94 -35.52 -29.53 -35.07
CA LYS A 94 -36.57 -28.63 -34.55
C LYS A 94 -36.04 -27.74 -33.41
N VAL A 95 -35.22 -28.31 -32.53
CA VAL A 95 -34.62 -27.58 -31.40
C VAL A 95 -33.62 -26.55 -31.90
N GLU A 96 -32.75 -26.92 -32.84
CA GLU A 96 -31.80 -26.00 -33.50
C GLU A 96 -32.52 -24.88 -34.28
N ALA A 97 -33.64 -25.18 -34.95
CA ALA A 97 -34.45 -24.16 -35.63
C ALA A 97 -35.12 -23.18 -34.66
N GLU A 98 -35.66 -23.64 -33.53
CA GLU A 98 -36.22 -22.76 -32.50
C GLU A 98 -35.15 -21.89 -31.82
N LEU A 99 -33.97 -22.45 -31.52
CA LEU A 99 -32.84 -21.71 -30.96
C LEU A 99 -32.37 -20.60 -31.91
N LYS A 100 -32.19 -20.92 -33.20
CA LYS A 100 -31.79 -19.93 -34.22
C LYS A 100 -32.82 -18.80 -34.35
N THR A 101 -34.11 -19.14 -34.31
CA THR A 101 -35.20 -18.14 -34.36
C THR A 101 -35.19 -17.24 -33.11
N LYS A 102 -34.97 -17.80 -31.92
CA LYS A 102 -34.95 -17.05 -30.65
C LYS A 102 -33.71 -16.16 -30.52
N ASN A 103 -32.53 -16.62 -30.92
CA ASN A 103 -31.32 -15.79 -30.94
C ASN A 103 -31.46 -14.61 -31.91
N GLN A 104 -32.12 -14.79 -33.06
CA GLN A 104 -32.34 -13.70 -34.01
C GLN A 104 -33.33 -12.63 -33.48
N VAL A 105 -34.29 -13.01 -32.64
CA VAL A 105 -35.14 -12.05 -31.91
C VAL A 105 -34.32 -11.27 -30.87
N LEU A 106 -33.42 -11.94 -30.15
CA LEU A 106 -32.54 -11.31 -29.15
C LEU A 106 -31.60 -10.28 -29.79
N GLU A 107 -30.94 -10.62 -30.89
CA GLU A 107 -30.07 -9.69 -31.62
C GLU A 107 -30.84 -8.50 -32.23
N THR A 108 -32.06 -8.73 -32.73
CA THR A 108 -32.93 -7.64 -33.21
C THR A 108 -33.30 -6.68 -32.08
N ALA A 109 -33.53 -7.19 -30.87
CA ALA A 109 -33.78 -6.36 -29.68
C ALA A 109 -32.51 -5.60 -29.25
N LYS A 110 -31.34 -6.26 -29.22
CA LYS A 110 -30.03 -5.66 -28.92
C LYS A 110 -29.72 -4.48 -29.84
N GLN A 111 -29.88 -4.66 -31.15
CA GLN A 111 -29.67 -3.58 -32.14
C GLN A 111 -30.64 -2.42 -31.97
N LYS A 112 -31.94 -2.69 -31.73
CA LYS A 112 -32.93 -1.64 -31.52
C LYS A 112 -32.64 -0.80 -30.27
N LEU A 113 -32.23 -1.46 -29.19
CA LEU A 113 -31.91 -0.82 -27.91
C LEU A 113 -30.64 0.04 -28.03
N HIS A 114 -29.60 -0.44 -28.72
CA HIS A 114 -28.40 0.34 -29.02
C HIS A 114 -28.70 1.60 -29.84
N LEU A 115 -29.54 1.49 -30.87
CA LEU A 115 -29.92 2.61 -31.73
C LEU A 115 -30.69 3.70 -30.96
N GLN A 116 -31.58 3.30 -30.05
CA GLN A 116 -32.31 4.22 -29.18
C GLN A 116 -31.41 4.88 -28.12
N LEU A 117 -30.42 4.14 -27.59
CA LEU A 117 -29.47 4.67 -26.61
C LEU A 117 -28.53 5.73 -27.23
N ALA A 118 -28.06 5.49 -28.46
CA ALA A 118 -27.27 6.47 -29.21
C ALA A 118 -28.05 7.76 -29.48
N GLY A 119 -29.30 7.65 -29.96
CA GLY A 119 -30.16 8.82 -30.17
C GLY A 119 -30.43 9.63 -28.90
N ALA A 120 -30.58 8.97 -27.75
CA ALA A 120 -30.73 9.66 -26.46
C ALA A 120 -29.43 10.37 -26.03
N GLN A 121 -28.26 9.78 -26.28
CA GLN A 121 -26.96 10.39 -25.99
C GLN A 121 -26.72 11.65 -26.81
N ASP A 122 -27.08 11.65 -28.09
CA ASP A 122 -26.96 12.82 -28.97
C ASP A 122 -27.89 13.96 -28.54
N THR A 123 -29.16 13.66 -28.18
CA THR A 123 -30.08 14.68 -27.64
C THR A 123 -29.59 15.27 -26.32
N ILE A 124 -29.09 14.45 -25.39
CA ILE A 124 -28.53 14.92 -24.11
C ILE A 124 -27.30 15.81 -24.34
N LYS A 125 -26.50 15.53 -25.38
CA LYS A 125 -25.34 16.35 -25.75
C LYS A 125 -25.77 17.72 -26.31
N ASP A 126 -26.71 17.75 -27.25
CA ASP A 126 -27.27 18.98 -27.84
C ASP A 126 -27.96 19.87 -26.79
N LEU A 127 -28.68 19.28 -25.82
CA LEU A 127 -29.27 20.02 -24.70
C LEU A 127 -28.22 20.61 -23.75
N LYS A 128 -27.09 19.91 -23.50
CA LYS A 128 -25.98 20.46 -22.71
C LYS A 128 -25.29 21.62 -23.41
N GLU A 129 -24.97 21.47 -24.70
CA GLU A 129 -24.34 22.54 -25.49
C GLU A 129 -25.23 23.80 -25.54
N LYS A 130 -26.54 23.64 -25.65
CA LYS A 130 -27.50 24.77 -25.56
C LYS A 130 -27.55 25.41 -24.17
N ASN A 131 -27.45 24.63 -23.10
CA ASN A 131 -27.46 25.16 -21.74
C ASN A 131 -26.17 25.94 -21.42
N GLU A 132 -25.00 25.45 -21.86
CA GLU A 132 -23.72 26.17 -21.71
C GLU A 132 -23.75 27.54 -22.42
N VAL A 133 -24.33 27.63 -23.62
CA VAL A 133 -24.50 28.91 -24.34
C VAL A 133 -25.40 29.89 -23.59
N LEU A 134 -26.51 29.42 -23.01
CA LEU A 134 -27.41 30.24 -22.20
C LEU A 134 -26.74 30.72 -20.89
N GLU A 135 -25.93 29.87 -20.24
CA GLU A 135 -25.17 30.25 -19.05
C GLU A 135 -24.13 31.35 -19.36
N GLU A 136 -23.42 31.27 -20.50
CA GLU A 136 -22.55 32.37 -20.94
C GLU A 136 -23.30 33.68 -21.21
N GLU A 137 -24.50 33.61 -21.79
CA GLU A 137 -25.29 34.79 -22.14
C GLU A 137 -25.88 35.47 -20.89
N ILE A 138 -26.30 34.67 -19.89
CA ILE A 138 -26.67 35.16 -18.55
C ILE A 138 -25.50 35.87 -17.86
N GLU A 139 -24.27 35.34 -17.96
CA GLU A 139 -23.11 35.97 -17.31
C GLU A 139 -22.72 37.30 -17.98
N LYS A 140 -22.79 37.38 -19.32
CA LYS A 140 -22.60 38.63 -20.08
C LYS A 140 -23.65 39.69 -19.67
N LEU A 141 -24.90 39.30 -19.44
CA LEU A 141 -25.95 40.21 -18.96
C LEU A 141 -25.73 40.68 -17.51
N LYS A 142 -25.17 39.84 -16.62
CA LYS A 142 -24.77 40.27 -15.26
C LYS A 142 -23.64 41.30 -15.31
N GLU A 143 -22.57 41.00 -16.05
CA GLU A 143 -21.42 41.90 -16.20
C GLU A 143 -21.85 43.23 -16.83
N PHE A 144 -22.77 43.22 -17.79
CA PHE A 144 -23.35 44.44 -18.35
C PHE A 144 -24.18 45.22 -17.32
N LYS A 145 -25.02 44.56 -16.53
CA LYS A 145 -25.81 45.19 -15.45
C LYS A 145 -24.92 45.83 -14.39
N GLU A 146 -23.85 45.15 -13.96
CA GLU A 146 -22.91 45.64 -12.96
C GLU A 146 -22.12 46.86 -13.49
N ASN A 147 -21.65 46.82 -14.73
CA ASN A 147 -21.04 47.98 -15.39
C ASN A 147 -22.00 49.16 -15.54
N CYS A 148 -23.27 48.92 -15.89
CA CYS A 148 -24.29 49.97 -15.95
C CYS A 148 -24.55 50.62 -14.58
N MET A 149 -24.61 49.84 -13.50
CA MET A 149 -24.75 50.36 -12.14
C MET A 149 -23.56 51.25 -11.75
N LEU A 150 -22.32 50.81 -11.99
CA LEU A 150 -21.11 51.61 -11.73
C LEU A 150 -21.08 52.93 -12.54
N ILE A 151 -21.58 52.92 -13.78
CA ILE A 151 -21.68 54.13 -14.61
C ILE A 151 -22.74 55.11 -14.07
N LEU A 152 -23.87 54.61 -13.56
CA LEU A 152 -24.92 55.43 -12.95
C LEU A 152 -24.46 56.06 -11.61
N GLU A 153 -23.84 55.26 -10.74
CA GLU A 153 -23.26 55.72 -9.47
C GLU A 153 -22.17 56.78 -9.69
N SER A 154 -21.24 56.55 -10.62
CA SER A 154 -20.16 57.51 -10.92
C SER A 154 -20.62 58.83 -11.52
N ARG A 155 -21.87 58.91 -12.03
CA ARG A 155 -22.46 60.12 -12.61
C ARG A 155 -23.54 60.75 -11.73
N ASN A 156 -23.85 60.16 -10.58
CA ASN A 156 -24.84 60.65 -9.62
C ASN A 156 -26.25 60.82 -10.25
N ILE A 157 -26.62 59.88 -11.13
CA ILE A 157 -27.91 59.85 -11.84
C ILE A 157 -28.84 58.87 -11.11
N ASP A 158 -30.00 59.36 -10.66
CA ASP A 158 -31.06 58.56 -10.03
C ASP A 158 -31.55 57.44 -10.99
N PRO A 159 -31.62 56.14 -10.59
CA PRO A 159 -31.82 55.03 -11.53
C PRO A 159 -33.14 54.99 -12.32
N VAL A 160 -34.08 55.91 -12.09
CA VAL A 160 -35.45 55.88 -12.63
C VAL A 160 -35.57 56.53 -14.02
N THR A 161 -34.58 56.37 -14.91
CA THR A 161 -34.73 56.74 -16.34
C THR A 161 -33.91 55.85 -17.28
N GLY A 162 -34.29 54.57 -17.37
CA GLY A 162 -33.64 53.60 -18.25
C GLY A 162 -34.59 52.54 -18.80
N ASN A 163 -35.43 52.88 -19.79
CA ASN A 163 -36.32 51.90 -20.44
C ASN A 163 -35.57 50.65 -20.94
N LYS A 164 -34.30 50.79 -21.37
CA LYS A 164 -33.43 49.67 -21.77
C LYS A 164 -33.05 48.70 -20.65
N ILE A 165 -32.90 49.19 -19.41
CA ILE A 165 -32.52 48.34 -18.26
C ILE A 165 -33.72 47.47 -17.86
N LEU A 166 -34.95 47.99 -17.99
CA LEU A 166 -36.18 47.21 -17.78
C LEU A 166 -36.37 46.14 -18.86
N GLU A 167 -36.12 46.49 -20.13
CA GLU A 167 -36.17 45.57 -21.28
C GLU A 167 -35.14 44.43 -21.13
N GLU A 168 -33.94 44.71 -20.63
CA GLU A 168 -32.91 43.70 -20.33
C GLU A 168 -33.17 42.90 -19.04
N GLU A 169 -33.84 43.48 -18.02
CA GLU A 169 -34.33 42.69 -16.87
C GLU A 169 -35.48 41.75 -17.25
N GLU A 170 -36.35 42.13 -18.20
CA GLU A 170 -37.34 41.23 -18.77
C GLU A 170 -36.66 40.11 -19.57
N ASN A 171 -35.69 40.41 -20.43
CA ASN A 171 -34.89 39.38 -21.14
C ASN A 171 -34.15 38.44 -20.17
N MET A 172 -33.59 38.96 -19.07
CA MET A 172 -32.93 38.11 -18.05
C MET A 172 -33.94 37.20 -17.34
N LYS A 173 -35.13 37.70 -17.00
CA LYS A 173 -36.22 36.90 -16.40
C LYS A 173 -36.76 35.87 -17.38
N GLU A 174 -36.88 36.22 -18.66
CA GLU A 174 -37.29 35.28 -19.70
C GLU A 174 -36.25 34.18 -19.88
N CYS A 175 -34.96 34.52 -19.97
CA CYS A 175 -33.86 33.55 -20.05
C CYS A 175 -33.80 32.64 -18.81
N GLN A 176 -33.99 33.17 -17.60
CA GLN A 176 -34.11 32.37 -16.37
C GLN A 176 -35.34 31.45 -16.39
N THR A 177 -36.47 31.92 -16.93
CA THR A 177 -37.70 31.12 -17.06
C THR A 177 -37.51 30.00 -18.10
N GLN A 178 -36.85 30.28 -19.23
CA GLN A 178 -36.49 29.29 -20.24
C GLN A 178 -35.49 28.28 -19.69
N THR A 179 -34.49 28.70 -18.89
CA THR A 179 -33.53 27.80 -18.23
C THR A 179 -34.22 26.89 -17.20
N MET A 180 -35.16 27.42 -16.41
CA MET A 180 -35.99 26.59 -15.52
C MET A 180 -36.83 25.59 -16.31
N LEU A 181 -37.48 26.02 -17.41
CA LEU A 181 -38.32 25.16 -18.23
C LEU A 181 -37.50 24.06 -18.93
N LEU A 182 -36.31 24.37 -19.45
CA LEU A 182 -35.36 23.36 -19.95
C LEU A 182 -34.91 22.40 -18.84
N THR A 183 -34.67 22.91 -17.63
CA THR A 183 -34.29 22.10 -16.47
C THR A 183 -35.41 21.16 -16.02
N GLU A 184 -36.68 21.59 -16.07
CA GLU A 184 -37.83 20.72 -15.78
C GLU A 184 -38.07 19.72 -16.90
N ASN A 185 -38.03 20.13 -18.17
CA ASN A 185 -38.12 19.22 -19.32
C ASN A 185 -37.02 18.14 -19.26
N LEU A 186 -35.77 18.51 -18.93
CA LEU A 186 -34.66 17.57 -18.78
C LEU A 186 -34.89 16.60 -17.61
N LYS A 187 -35.49 17.05 -16.49
CA LYS A 187 -35.89 16.17 -15.39
C LYS A 187 -37.02 15.22 -15.81
N GLU A 188 -38.02 15.69 -16.54
CA GLU A 188 -39.09 14.84 -17.06
C GLU A 188 -38.58 13.80 -18.06
N GLU A 189 -37.69 14.17 -18.98
CA GLU A 189 -37.05 13.22 -19.91
C GLU A 189 -36.19 12.19 -19.15
N LEU A 190 -35.39 12.61 -18.17
CA LEU A 190 -34.62 11.69 -17.32
C LEU A 190 -35.53 10.75 -16.52
N GLN A 191 -36.68 11.24 -16.04
CA GLN A 191 -37.64 10.44 -15.29
C GLN A 191 -38.40 9.44 -16.18
N GLN A 192 -38.79 9.84 -17.40
CA GLN A 192 -39.36 8.95 -18.42
C GLN A 192 -38.35 7.90 -18.88
N PHE A 193 -37.09 8.29 -19.10
CA PHE A 193 -36.00 7.37 -19.44
C PHE A 193 -35.75 6.35 -18.31
N SER A 194 -35.73 6.79 -17.06
CA SER A 194 -35.61 5.93 -15.87
C SER A 194 -36.76 4.90 -15.78
N GLN A 195 -38.01 5.34 -15.98
CA GLN A 195 -39.18 4.45 -16.00
C GLN A 195 -39.13 3.43 -17.16
N MET A 196 -38.69 3.87 -18.35
CA MET A 196 -38.52 3.00 -19.51
C MET A 196 -37.41 1.96 -19.28
N ALA A 197 -36.28 2.36 -18.71
CA ALA A 197 -35.16 1.48 -18.37
C ALA A 197 -35.55 0.44 -17.32
N ALA A 198 -36.29 0.85 -16.27
CA ALA A 198 -36.83 -0.07 -15.27
C ALA A 198 -37.74 -1.13 -15.90
N LYS A 199 -38.69 -0.72 -16.76
CA LYS A 199 -39.59 -1.64 -17.46
C LYS A 199 -38.85 -2.63 -18.37
N GLN A 200 -37.86 -2.16 -19.14
CA GLN A 200 -37.06 -3.06 -19.99
C GLN A 200 -36.20 -4.02 -19.17
N THR A 201 -35.71 -3.60 -18.00
CA THR A 201 -34.98 -4.47 -17.07
C THR A 201 -35.89 -5.58 -16.54
N GLU A 202 -37.15 -5.28 -16.22
CA GLU A 202 -38.14 -6.27 -15.77
C GLU A 202 -38.54 -7.26 -16.88
N GLU A 203 -38.78 -6.77 -18.10
CA GLU A 203 -39.02 -7.62 -19.28
C GLU A 203 -37.84 -8.56 -19.58
N LEU A 204 -36.61 -8.07 -19.44
CA LEU A 204 -35.38 -8.84 -19.62
C LEU A 204 -35.19 -9.90 -18.51
N GLN A 205 -35.49 -9.56 -17.26
CA GLN A 205 -35.43 -10.48 -16.13
C GLN A 205 -36.44 -11.63 -16.30
N MET A 206 -37.68 -11.33 -16.71
CA MET A 206 -38.69 -12.35 -17.06
C MET A 206 -38.25 -13.24 -18.24
N ALA A 207 -37.57 -12.69 -19.24
CA ALA A 207 -37.03 -13.48 -20.35
C ALA A 207 -35.91 -14.43 -19.87
N LYS A 208 -35.03 -13.96 -18.99
CA LYS A 208 -33.94 -14.72 -18.37
C LYS A 208 -34.47 -15.88 -17.51
N GLU A 209 -35.52 -15.67 -16.72
CA GLU A 209 -36.16 -16.72 -15.92
C GLU A 209 -36.87 -17.77 -16.79
N LYS A 210 -37.64 -17.35 -17.82
CA LYS A 210 -38.25 -18.26 -18.79
C LYS A 210 -37.20 -19.12 -19.51
N TRP A 211 -36.05 -18.53 -19.85
CA TRP A 211 -34.95 -19.26 -20.48
C TRP A 211 -34.30 -20.28 -19.52
N LYS A 212 -34.15 -19.92 -18.24
CA LYS A 212 -33.60 -20.78 -17.18
C LYS A 212 -34.50 -21.97 -16.90
N LEU A 213 -35.82 -21.76 -16.81
CA LEU A 213 -36.82 -22.84 -16.71
C LEU A 213 -36.80 -23.76 -17.94
N ALA A 214 -36.66 -23.20 -19.14
CA ALA A 214 -36.43 -23.98 -20.36
C ALA A 214 -35.03 -24.65 -20.43
N GLY A 215 -34.20 -24.51 -19.40
CA GLY A 215 -32.94 -25.24 -19.23
C GLY A 215 -33.13 -26.66 -18.69
N GLU A 216 -34.16 -26.88 -17.87
CA GLU A 216 -34.38 -28.16 -17.17
C GLU A 216 -34.91 -29.28 -18.10
N GLU A 217 -35.36 -28.95 -19.32
CA GLU A 217 -35.73 -29.91 -20.36
C GLU A 217 -34.60 -30.21 -21.38
N ARG A 218 -33.35 -29.75 -21.16
CA ARG A 218 -32.25 -29.87 -22.16
C ARG A 218 -31.37 -31.10 -21.96
N ASP A 219 -31.01 -31.72 -23.09
CA ASP A 219 -30.06 -32.82 -23.17
C ASP A 219 -28.61 -32.31 -22.95
N PRO A 220 -27.86 -32.81 -21.94
CA PRO A 220 -26.49 -32.37 -21.67
C PRO A 220 -25.49 -32.63 -22.81
N PHE A 221 -25.84 -33.41 -23.84
CA PHE A 221 -24.95 -33.63 -24.99
C PHE A 221 -24.84 -32.44 -25.95
N LEU A 222 -25.75 -31.44 -25.87
CA LEU A 222 -25.72 -30.23 -26.69
C LEU A 222 -24.84 -29.10 -26.14
N GLU A 223 -24.33 -29.22 -24.92
CA GLU A 223 -23.59 -28.18 -24.19
C GLU A 223 -22.21 -27.82 -24.81
N LYS A 224 -21.76 -28.55 -25.84
CA LYS A 224 -20.43 -28.42 -26.46
C LYS A 224 -20.38 -27.64 -27.78
N GLN A 225 -21.40 -26.86 -28.15
CA GLN A 225 -21.34 -25.97 -29.33
C GLN A 225 -21.78 -24.52 -29.06
N LEU A 226 -20.77 -23.67 -28.76
CA LEU A 226 -20.71 -22.22 -29.01
C LEU A 226 -21.59 -21.29 -28.13
N PRO A 227 -21.45 -19.95 -28.28
CA PRO A 227 -20.64 -19.07 -27.44
C PRO A 227 -21.42 -18.43 -26.27
N PHE A 228 -22.44 -19.11 -25.74
CA PHE A 228 -23.46 -18.50 -24.89
C PHE A 228 -22.96 -17.86 -23.58
N GLN A 229 -21.89 -18.39 -22.96
CA GLN A 229 -21.29 -17.76 -21.78
C GLN A 229 -20.68 -16.38 -22.10
N THR A 230 -20.00 -16.26 -23.24
CA THR A 230 -19.38 -15.01 -23.70
C THR A 230 -20.46 -13.97 -24.06
N GLU A 231 -21.55 -14.39 -24.70
CA GLU A 231 -22.71 -13.52 -24.93
C GLU A 231 -23.32 -13.04 -23.59
N MET A 232 -23.46 -13.92 -22.60
CA MET A 232 -23.96 -13.55 -21.26
C MET A 232 -23.04 -12.61 -20.49
N GLU A 233 -21.72 -12.69 -20.68
CA GLU A 233 -20.73 -11.76 -20.11
C GLU A 233 -20.80 -10.38 -20.79
N GLU A 234 -20.97 -10.33 -22.12
CA GLU A 234 -21.26 -9.06 -22.84
C GLU A 234 -22.58 -8.43 -22.36
N PHE A 235 -23.65 -9.23 -22.21
CA PHE A 235 -24.93 -8.74 -21.70
C PHE A 235 -24.85 -8.23 -20.24
N ALA A 236 -24.06 -8.89 -19.38
CA ALA A 236 -23.79 -8.39 -18.03
C ALA A 236 -23.00 -7.07 -18.05
N THR A 237 -22.10 -6.89 -19.02
CA THR A 237 -21.33 -5.65 -19.22
C THR A 237 -22.24 -4.49 -19.63
N VAL A 238 -23.21 -4.72 -20.53
CA VAL A 238 -24.21 -3.71 -20.91
C VAL A 238 -25.10 -3.33 -19.72
N LEU A 239 -25.54 -4.30 -18.91
CA LEU A 239 -26.29 -4.01 -17.68
C LEU A 239 -25.50 -3.14 -16.70
N SER A 240 -24.21 -3.43 -16.49
CA SER A 240 -23.33 -2.61 -15.66
C SER A 240 -23.16 -1.18 -16.20
N GLN A 241 -23.12 -0.99 -17.52
CA GLN A 241 -23.08 0.35 -18.13
C GLN A 241 -24.37 1.13 -17.88
N VAL A 242 -25.55 0.48 -17.92
CA VAL A 242 -26.83 1.11 -17.59
C VAL A 242 -26.93 1.44 -16.10
N GLU A 243 -26.51 0.54 -15.20
CA GLU A 243 -26.47 0.82 -13.75
C GLU A 243 -25.54 2.00 -13.42
N ASN A 244 -24.37 2.10 -14.07
CA ASN A 244 -23.47 3.24 -13.91
C ASN A 244 -24.07 4.56 -14.42
N LEU A 245 -24.86 4.54 -15.50
CA LEU A 245 -25.59 5.72 -15.99
C LEU A 245 -26.72 6.15 -15.04
N MET A 246 -27.37 5.21 -14.33
CA MET A 246 -28.39 5.51 -13.32
C MET A 246 -27.83 6.04 -12.00
N ASN A 247 -26.53 5.90 -11.75
CA ASN A 247 -25.90 6.23 -10.46
C ASN A 247 -25.28 7.64 -10.38
N ILE A 248 -25.65 8.54 -11.30
CA ILE A 248 -25.20 9.93 -11.31
C ILE A 248 -25.95 10.74 -10.23
N PRO A 249 -25.26 11.34 -9.24
CA PRO A 249 -25.92 12.17 -8.23
C PRO A 249 -26.46 13.47 -8.86
N ILE A 250 -27.78 13.68 -8.80
CA ILE A 250 -28.44 14.88 -9.35
C ILE A 250 -28.15 16.15 -8.51
N ASN A 251 -27.59 16.02 -7.31
CA ASN A 251 -27.21 17.15 -6.45
C ASN A 251 -25.71 17.45 -6.56
N GLY A 252 -25.32 18.29 -7.52
CA GLY A 252 -23.90 18.63 -7.73
C GLY A 252 -23.57 19.72 -8.77
N LEU A 253 -24.52 20.58 -9.15
CA LEU A 253 -24.24 21.73 -10.03
C LEU A 253 -23.74 22.92 -9.21
N VAL A 254 -22.43 23.13 -9.21
CA VAL A 254 -21.76 24.35 -8.72
C VAL A 254 -20.72 24.76 -9.79
N PRO A 255 -20.74 26.01 -10.29
CA PRO A 255 -19.97 26.37 -11.48
C PRO A 255 -18.47 26.51 -11.21
N ALA A 256 -17.66 26.09 -12.18
CA ALA A 256 -16.23 26.31 -12.20
C ALA A 256 -15.90 27.54 -13.05
N THR A 257 -15.37 28.60 -12.44
CA THR A 257 -14.95 29.81 -13.15
C THR A 257 -13.48 29.72 -13.60
N THR A 258 -13.24 29.97 -14.89
CA THR A 258 -11.90 30.18 -15.46
C THR A 258 -11.89 31.41 -16.37
N PRO A 259 -11.12 32.47 -16.05
CA PRO A 259 -10.84 33.52 -17.02
C PRO A 259 -9.71 33.07 -17.96
N SER A 260 -9.95 33.15 -19.28
CA SER A 260 -8.90 32.92 -20.28
C SER A 260 -7.96 34.13 -20.38
N GLY A 261 -6.66 33.91 -20.63
CA GLY A 261 -5.66 34.97 -20.48
C GLY A 261 -4.32 34.73 -21.17
N ARG A 262 -4.32 34.60 -22.50
CA ARG A 262 -3.17 34.68 -23.45
C ARG A 262 -2.00 33.70 -23.28
N ALA A 263 -1.67 33.04 -24.40
CA ALA A 263 -0.42 32.32 -24.57
C ALA A 263 0.80 33.25 -24.51
N ALA A 264 1.71 32.98 -23.58
CA ALA A 264 3.09 33.44 -23.62
C ALA A 264 3.99 32.27 -24.08
N SER A 265 5.05 32.60 -24.84
CA SER A 265 6.00 31.64 -25.40
C SER A 265 6.58 30.68 -24.37
N ALA A 266 6.70 29.39 -24.74
CA ALA A 266 7.23 28.34 -23.88
C ALA A 266 8.63 28.70 -23.33
N PRO A 267 8.82 28.72 -21.99
CA PRO A 267 10.15 28.72 -21.41
C PRO A 267 10.79 27.34 -21.56
N ALA A 268 12.12 27.28 -21.53
CA ALA A 268 12.88 26.04 -21.58
C ALA A 268 12.54 25.09 -20.41
N SER A 269 12.91 23.80 -20.56
CA SER A 269 12.72 22.75 -19.55
C SER A 269 13.03 23.23 -18.13
N PRO A 270 12.17 22.95 -17.14
CA PRO A 270 12.37 23.43 -15.78
C PRO A 270 13.69 22.88 -15.23
N ALA A 271 14.55 23.79 -14.78
CA ALA A 271 15.74 23.43 -14.03
C ALA A 271 15.33 22.70 -12.74
N PRO A 272 16.19 21.82 -12.18
CA PRO A 272 15.89 21.14 -10.93
C PRO A 272 15.57 22.16 -9.82
N LEU A 273 14.46 21.96 -9.12
CA LEU A 273 14.16 22.71 -7.89
C LEU A 273 15.33 22.56 -6.90
N PRO A 274 15.73 23.62 -6.19
CA PRO A 274 16.91 23.59 -5.33
C PRO A 274 16.73 22.57 -4.19
N CYS A 275 17.80 21.83 -3.87
CA CYS A 275 17.82 20.65 -2.99
C CYS A 275 17.43 20.85 -1.50
N ALA A 276 16.83 21.98 -1.13
CA ALA A 276 16.35 22.26 0.21
C ALA A 276 14.95 21.64 0.44
N GLY A 277 14.92 20.30 0.58
CA GLY A 277 13.75 19.58 1.10
C GLY A 277 13.40 20.01 2.53
N LEU A 278 12.27 19.53 3.05
CA LEU A 278 11.88 19.81 4.43
C LEU A 278 12.92 19.19 5.38
N ALA A 279 13.55 20.04 6.19
CA ALA A 279 14.48 19.60 7.21
C ALA A 279 13.76 18.73 8.25
N VAL A 280 14.37 17.62 8.64
CA VAL A 280 13.79 16.74 9.66
C VAL A 280 14.28 17.15 11.04
N ASP A 281 13.36 17.35 11.99
CA ASP A 281 13.69 17.78 13.34
C ASP A 281 14.23 16.62 14.20
N ASP A 282 15.55 16.52 14.27
CA ASP A 282 16.25 15.50 15.06
C ASP A 282 16.24 15.72 16.56
N ALA A 283 15.93 16.93 17.02
CA ALA A 283 15.73 17.21 18.43
C ALA A 283 14.37 16.66 18.88
N VAL A 284 13.30 16.93 18.12
CA VAL A 284 11.95 16.35 18.35
C VAL A 284 11.96 14.83 18.22
N ASN A 285 12.67 14.28 17.23
CA ASN A 285 12.83 12.84 17.10
C ASN A 285 13.58 12.19 18.26
N GLY A 286 14.35 12.97 19.05
CA GLY A 286 15.19 12.48 20.15
C GLY A 286 16.41 11.68 19.70
N LEU A 287 17.01 12.02 18.54
CA LEU A 287 18.21 11.33 18.05
C LEU A 287 19.47 11.79 18.81
N SER A 288 20.39 10.84 19.04
CA SER A 288 21.75 11.14 19.51
C SER A 288 22.56 11.90 18.45
N GLU A 289 23.74 12.38 18.81
CA GLU A 289 24.62 13.08 17.87
C GLU A 289 25.17 12.13 16.79
N GLU A 290 25.52 10.90 17.16
CA GLU A 290 25.94 9.85 16.24
C GLU A 290 24.81 9.49 15.25
N GLN A 291 23.57 9.47 15.71
CA GLN A 291 22.38 9.21 14.90
C GLN A 291 22.08 10.34 13.90
N ARG A 292 22.30 11.59 14.32
CA ARG A 292 22.24 12.77 13.42
C ARG A 292 23.32 12.69 12.36
N GLN A 293 24.55 12.34 12.74
CA GLN A 293 25.67 12.19 11.82
C GLN A 293 25.45 11.04 10.83
N LEU A 294 24.94 9.89 11.29
CA LEU A 294 24.52 8.79 10.42
C LEU A 294 23.48 9.26 9.39
N ARG A 295 22.43 9.96 9.83
CA ARG A 295 21.41 10.49 8.93
C ARG A 295 22.01 11.47 7.93
N GLN A 296 22.81 12.44 8.36
CA GLN A 296 23.41 13.44 7.46
C GLN A 296 24.34 12.80 6.43
N THR A 297 25.13 11.79 6.82
CA THR A 297 25.91 10.96 5.90
C THR A 297 25.02 10.28 4.87
N MET A 298 23.91 9.67 5.29
CA MET A 298 22.97 9.01 4.38
C MET A 298 22.24 9.99 3.46
N ILE A 299 21.78 11.15 3.96
CA ILE A 299 21.18 12.22 3.13
C ILE A 299 22.15 12.61 2.02
N LYS A 300 23.40 12.95 2.37
CA LYS A 300 24.42 13.34 1.41
C LYS A 300 24.70 12.22 0.39
N PHE A 301 24.97 11.01 0.85
CA PHE A 301 25.27 9.86 -0.01
C PHE A 301 24.11 9.56 -0.98
N CYS A 302 22.87 9.58 -0.49
CA CYS A 302 21.68 9.33 -1.31
C CYS A 302 21.42 10.47 -2.31
N GLN A 303 21.64 11.74 -1.93
CA GLN A 303 21.57 12.89 -2.85
C GLN A 303 22.62 12.81 -3.97
N GLU A 304 23.86 12.41 -3.65
CA GLU A 304 24.95 12.34 -4.63
C GLU A 304 24.88 11.10 -5.55
N HIS A 305 24.42 9.95 -5.04
CA HIS A 305 24.58 8.67 -5.76
C HIS A 305 23.28 7.97 -6.19
N LEU A 306 22.14 8.28 -5.56
CA LEU A 306 20.86 7.56 -5.76
C LEU A 306 19.74 8.44 -6.31
N ALA A 307 19.45 9.58 -5.68
CA ALA A 307 18.34 10.46 -6.05
C ALA A 307 18.36 10.90 -7.54
N PRO A 308 19.51 11.24 -8.16
CA PRO A 308 19.56 11.61 -9.58
C PRO A 308 19.19 10.46 -10.54
N LYS A 309 19.24 9.21 -10.08
CA LYS A 309 18.94 8.01 -10.88
C LYS A 309 17.53 7.46 -10.62
N ALA A 310 16.86 7.92 -9.56
CA ALA A 310 15.65 7.30 -9.05
C ALA A 310 14.45 7.35 -10.03
N GLN A 311 14.42 8.30 -10.97
CA GLN A 311 13.40 8.35 -12.03
C GLN A 311 13.70 7.33 -13.13
N GLN A 312 14.95 7.25 -13.60
CA GLN A 312 15.37 6.27 -14.59
C GLN A 312 15.21 4.83 -14.08
N ILE A 313 15.55 4.55 -12.82
CA ILE A 313 15.42 3.23 -12.18
C ILE A 313 13.96 2.73 -12.22
N ASP A 314 13.00 3.63 -11.96
CA ASP A 314 11.57 3.32 -11.99
C ASP A 314 11.05 3.13 -13.42
N GLN A 315 11.43 4.01 -14.35
CA GLN A 315 11.05 3.93 -15.77
C GLN A 315 11.57 2.64 -16.44
N GLU A 316 12.86 2.33 -16.27
CA GLU A 316 13.51 1.16 -16.87
C GLU A 316 13.20 -0.15 -16.14
N ASN A 317 12.58 -0.10 -14.95
CA ASN A 317 12.41 -1.24 -14.03
C ASN A 317 13.75 -1.96 -13.72
N GLU A 318 14.85 -1.20 -13.68
CA GLU A 318 16.20 -1.74 -13.52
C GLU A 318 17.15 -0.73 -12.89
N PHE A 319 18.05 -1.22 -12.03
CA PHE A 319 19.18 -0.43 -11.54
C PHE A 319 20.51 -0.97 -12.09
N LYS A 320 20.92 -0.47 -13.25
CA LYS A 320 22.15 -0.88 -13.97
C LYS A 320 23.44 -0.77 -13.16
N GLY A 321 23.47 0.07 -12.12
CA GLY A 321 24.60 0.25 -11.19
C GLY A 321 24.50 -0.50 -9.86
N MET A 322 23.53 -1.41 -9.68
CA MET A 322 23.18 -1.97 -8.36
C MET A 322 24.37 -2.62 -7.62
N ARG A 323 25.23 -3.38 -8.31
CA ARG A 323 26.38 -4.06 -7.70
C ARG A 323 27.47 -3.11 -7.22
N GLU A 324 27.75 -2.04 -7.97
CA GLU A 324 28.70 -1.00 -7.54
C GLU A 324 28.13 -0.20 -6.36
N PHE A 325 26.85 0.13 -6.42
CA PHE A 325 26.14 0.82 -5.34
C PHE A 325 26.10 -0.01 -4.05
N TRP A 326 25.92 -1.33 -4.15
CA TRP A 326 25.98 -2.24 -2.99
C TRP A 326 27.34 -2.20 -2.30
N LYS A 327 28.45 -2.26 -3.06
CA LYS A 327 29.79 -2.16 -2.48
C LYS A 327 30.01 -0.82 -1.77
N LYS A 328 29.52 0.29 -2.32
CA LYS A 328 29.56 1.61 -1.67
C LYS A 328 28.76 1.66 -0.37
N LEU A 329 27.61 0.98 -0.29
CA LEU A 329 26.88 0.82 0.98
C LEU A 329 27.63 -0.06 1.99
N GLY A 330 28.40 -1.05 1.51
CA GLY A 330 29.28 -1.88 2.34
C GLY A 330 30.49 -1.11 2.88
N GLU A 331 31.11 -0.26 2.05
CA GLU A 331 32.19 0.67 2.43
C GLU A 331 31.72 1.70 3.49
N LEU A 332 30.46 2.12 3.45
CA LEU A 332 29.82 2.92 4.49
C LEU A 332 29.43 2.13 5.76
N GLY A 333 29.56 0.80 5.76
CA GLY A 333 29.15 -0.07 6.87
C GLY A 333 27.64 -0.33 6.99
N VAL A 334 26.80 0.33 6.20
CA VAL A 334 25.34 0.32 6.43
C VAL A 334 24.64 -0.96 5.99
N LEU A 335 25.21 -1.77 5.09
CA LEU A 335 24.65 -3.10 4.77
C LEU A 335 24.63 -4.02 6.00
N GLY A 336 25.71 -3.98 6.79
CA GLY A 336 25.89 -4.74 8.03
C GLY A 336 25.54 -3.96 9.30
N ILE A 337 24.61 -3.01 9.23
CA ILE A 337 24.39 -2.04 10.31
C ILE A 337 24.08 -2.69 11.67
N THR A 338 23.24 -3.73 11.71
CA THR A 338 22.92 -4.50 12.93
C THR A 338 23.79 -5.75 13.14
N ALA A 339 24.83 -5.96 12.31
CA ALA A 339 25.70 -7.13 12.41
C ALA A 339 26.90 -6.89 13.35
N PRO A 340 27.43 -7.94 14.02
CA PRO A 340 28.59 -7.82 14.90
C PRO A 340 29.85 -7.36 14.16
N THR A 341 30.67 -6.54 14.83
CA THR A 341 31.95 -6.02 14.30
C THR A 341 32.97 -7.10 13.96
N GLU A 342 32.93 -8.25 14.64
CA GLU A 342 33.79 -9.41 14.35
C GLU A 342 33.59 -9.97 12.92
N TYR A 343 32.41 -9.76 12.33
CA TYR A 343 32.06 -10.13 10.96
C TYR A 343 32.18 -8.95 9.97
N GLY A 344 32.68 -7.80 10.42
CA GLY A 344 32.77 -6.55 9.66
C GLY A 344 31.53 -5.65 9.73
N GLY A 345 30.54 -5.97 10.56
CA GLY A 345 29.33 -5.15 10.75
C GLY A 345 29.54 -3.92 11.64
N SER A 346 28.54 -3.04 11.72
CA SER A 346 28.63 -1.80 12.51
C SER A 346 28.13 -1.91 13.95
N SER A 347 27.46 -3.01 14.33
CA SER A 347 26.91 -3.26 15.67
C SER A 347 26.02 -2.13 16.22
N MET A 348 25.28 -1.47 15.34
CA MET A 348 24.29 -0.45 15.67
C MET A 348 22.90 -1.08 15.90
N GLY A 349 21.94 -0.28 16.35
CA GLY A 349 20.57 -0.70 16.65
C GLY A 349 19.63 -0.73 15.44
N TYR A 350 18.42 -1.24 15.67
CA TYR A 350 17.29 -1.17 14.76
C TYR A 350 16.81 0.27 14.55
N LEU A 351 17.00 1.20 15.50
CA LEU A 351 16.74 2.62 15.23
C LEU A 351 17.68 3.15 14.14
N ASP A 352 18.97 2.82 14.23
CA ASP A 352 19.97 3.22 13.23
C ASP A 352 19.68 2.57 11.87
N HIS A 353 19.22 1.32 11.87
CA HIS A 353 18.74 0.62 10.68
C HIS A 353 17.53 1.31 10.04
N VAL A 354 16.54 1.73 10.84
CA VAL A 354 15.37 2.50 10.38
C VAL A 354 15.79 3.84 9.78
N LEU A 355 16.76 4.54 10.36
CA LEU A 355 17.28 5.81 9.83
C LEU A 355 17.86 5.63 8.42
N VAL A 356 18.67 4.60 8.19
CA VAL A 356 19.20 4.29 6.85
C VAL A 356 18.08 3.91 5.89
N MET A 357 17.14 3.06 6.31
CA MET A 357 16.00 2.66 5.49
C MET A 357 15.14 3.85 5.06
N GLU A 358 14.94 4.82 5.95
CA GLU A 358 14.16 6.04 5.72
C GLU A 358 14.82 6.95 4.67
N GLU A 359 16.09 7.35 4.86
CA GLU A 359 16.77 8.24 3.90
C GLU A 359 17.04 7.56 2.54
N MET A 360 17.30 6.25 2.51
CA MET A 360 17.36 5.51 1.25
C MET A 360 16.02 5.52 0.52
N SER A 361 14.91 5.32 1.25
CA SER A 361 13.57 5.29 0.66
C SER A 361 13.06 6.67 0.23
N ARG A 362 13.53 7.73 0.91
CA ARG A 362 13.33 9.13 0.52
C ARG A 362 13.93 9.44 -0.85
N ALA A 363 15.10 8.87 -1.17
CA ALA A 363 15.71 9.02 -2.49
C ALA A 363 15.13 8.04 -3.53
N SER A 364 14.98 6.77 -3.18
CA SER A 364 14.32 5.76 -4.03
C SER A 364 13.80 4.60 -3.17
N ALA A 365 12.48 4.52 -2.99
CA ALA A 365 11.85 3.46 -2.19
C ALA A 365 12.08 2.05 -2.75
N ALA A 366 12.26 1.91 -4.07
CA ALA A 366 12.67 0.65 -4.69
C ALA A 366 14.04 0.17 -4.18
N ILE A 367 15.04 1.06 -4.14
CA ILE A 367 16.37 0.70 -3.66
C ILE A 367 16.40 0.57 -2.13
N GLY A 368 15.58 1.34 -1.40
CA GLY A 368 15.29 1.12 0.01
C GLY A 368 14.73 -0.27 0.29
N LEU A 369 13.74 -0.74 -0.48
CA LEU A 369 13.17 -2.09 -0.36
C LEU A 369 14.23 -3.18 -0.60
N SER A 370 15.04 -3.06 -1.66
CA SER A 370 16.14 -3.99 -1.93
C SER A 370 17.20 -3.97 -0.82
N TYR A 371 17.47 -2.82 -0.21
CA TYR A 371 18.33 -2.69 0.97
C TYR A 371 17.72 -3.39 2.19
N GLY A 372 16.43 -3.18 2.49
CA GLY A 372 15.75 -3.84 3.61
C GLY A 372 15.71 -5.37 3.47
N ALA A 373 15.51 -5.88 2.25
CA ALA A 373 15.60 -7.31 1.95
C ALA A 373 17.00 -7.88 2.20
N HIS A 374 18.05 -7.13 1.84
CA HIS A 374 19.43 -7.53 2.06
C HIS A 374 19.83 -7.46 3.56
N SER A 375 19.73 -6.27 4.15
CA SER A 375 20.27 -5.94 5.48
C SER A 375 19.45 -6.52 6.63
N ASN A 376 18.13 -6.60 6.50
CA ASN A 376 17.27 -7.19 7.52
C ASN A 376 16.84 -8.62 7.19
N LEU A 377 16.21 -8.86 6.03
CA LEU A 377 15.67 -10.21 5.76
C LEU A 377 16.75 -11.27 5.56
N CYS A 378 17.95 -10.88 5.09
CA CYS A 378 19.08 -11.77 4.95
C CYS A 378 20.09 -11.63 6.12
N ILE A 379 20.81 -10.51 6.22
CA ILE A 379 21.91 -10.36 7.20
C ILE A 379 21.42 -10.53 8.65
N ASN A 380 20.37 -9.83 9.08
CA ASN A 380 19.89 -9.95 10.47
C ASN A 380 19.40 -11.37 10.80
N GLN A 381 18.84 -12.12 9.82
CA GLN A 381 18.51 -13.53 10.00
C GLN A 381 19.73 -14.44 10.14
N PHE A 382 20.81 -14.19 9.39
CA PHE A 382 22.08 -14.88 9.60
C PHE A 382 22.64 -14.61 11.01
N VAL A 383 22.75 -13.33 11.41
CA VAL A 383 23.25 -12.94 12.73
C VAL A 383 22.51 -13.65 13.87
N ARG A 384 21.18 -13.77 13.76
CA ARG A 384 20.30 -14.34 14.79
C ARG A 384 20.24 -15.87 14.84
N ASN A 385 20.37 -16.56 13.71
CA ASN A 385 20.02 -17.98 13.61
C ASN A 385 21.11 -18.88 13.01
N ALA A 386 22.17 -18.31 12.43
CA ALA A 386 23.25 -19.08 11.84
C ALA A 386 24.24 -19.58 12.90
N SER A 387 24.88 -20.73 12.63
CA SER A 387 26.05 -21.17 13.38
C SER A 387 27.27 -20.29 13.08
N GLU A 388 28.29 -20.29 13.94
CA GLU A 388 29.50 -19.47 13.72
C GLU A 388 30.16 -19.78 12.36
N ALA A 389 30.28 -21.05 11.96
CA ALA A 389 30.83 -21.42 10.65
C ALA A 389 30.00 -20.87 9.47
N GLN A 390 28.67 -20.77 9.62
CA GLN A 390 27.81 -20.12 8.62
C GLN A 390 28.00 -18.60 8.64
N LYS A 391 28.10 -17.97 9.83
CA LYS A 391 28.37 -16.53 9.96
C LYS A 391 29.69 -16.15 9.30
N GLU A 392 30.78 -16.86 9.63
CA GLU A 392 32.11 -16.69 9.02
C GLU A 392 32.08 -16.82 7.50
N LYS A 393 31.35 -17.82 6.96
CA LYS A 393 31.24 -18.03 5.50
C LYS A 393 30.45 -16.91 4.80
N TYR A 394 29.31 -16.49 5.35
CA TYR A 394 28.33 -15.68 4.61
C TYR A 394 28.33 -14.19 4.96
N LEU A 395 28.49 -13.82 6.25
CA LEU A 395 28.33 -12.43 6.68
C LEU A 395 29.35 -11.47 6.07
N PRO A 396 30.67 -11.73 6.02
CA PRO A 396 31.65 -10.76 5.51
C PRO A 396 31.38 -10.33 4.06
N LYS A 397 30.91 -11.27 3.21
CA LYS A 397 30.59 -10.98 1.80
C LYS A 397 29.27 -10.25 1.62
N LEU A 398 28.28 -10.53 2.46
CA LEU A 398 27.02 -9.78 2.47
C LEU A 398 27.27 -8.34 2.95
N ILE A 399 27.97 -8.18 4.07
CA ILE A 399 28.24 -6.88 4.72
C ILE A 399 29.10 -5.97 3.83
N SER A 400 30.11 -6.50 3.15
CA SER A 400 30.93 -5.73 2.19
C SER A 400 30.22 -5.40 0.86
N GLY A 401 29.02 -5.95 0.62
CA GLY A 401 28.29 -5.78 -0.63
C GLY A 401 28.90 -6.53 -1.82
N GLU A 402 29.83 -7.46 -1.60
CA GLU A 402 30.25 -8.40 -2.63
C GLU A 402 29.07 -9.31 -3.05
N HIS A 403 28.36 -9.83 -2.05
CA HIS A 403 27.14 -10.62 -2.23
C HIS A 403 25.88 -9.77 -2.00
N ILE A 404 24.80 -10.13 -2.68
CA ILE A 404 23.44 -9.65 -2.39
C ILE A 404 22.66 -10.78 -1.70
N GLY A 405 21.99 -10.44 -0.59
CA GLY A 405 21.09 -11.32 0.14
C GLY A 405 19.61 -11.19 -0.27
N ALA A 406 18.88 -12.30 -0.17
CA ALA A 406 17.42 -12.35 -0.25
C ALA A 406 16.83 -13.35 0.77
N LEU A 407 15.50 -13.32 0.91
CA LEU A 407 14.73 -14.27 1.72
C LEU A 407 13.48 -14.70 0.96
N ALA A 408 13.15 -16.00 1.01
CA ALA A 408 12.09 -16.63 0.25
C ALA A 408 11.17 -17.49 1.13
N MET A 409 10.08 -16.86 1.60
CA MET A 409 9.00 -17.52 2.35
C MET A 409 7.76 -17.81 1.47
N SER A 410 7.35 -16.84 0.66
CA SER A 410 6.07 -16.83 -0.05
C SER A 410 6.04 -17.69 -1.31
N GLU A 411 4.85 -18.17 -1.67
CA GLU A 411 4.56 -18.99 -2.86
C GLU A 411 3.30 -18.46 -3.55
N PRO A 412 2.99 -18.89 -4.81
CA PRO A 412 1.80 -18.42 -5.51
C PRO A 412 0.48 -18.65 -4.75
N ASN A 413 0.45 -19.67 -3.90
CA ASN A 413 -0.70 -20.04 -3.06
C ASN A 413 -0.46 -19.85 -1.54
N ALA A 414 0.67 -19.27 -1.13
CA ALA A 414 1.01 -19.05 0.28
C ALA A 414 1.65 -17.67 0.48
N GLY A 415 0.80 -16.64 0.57
CA GLY A 415 1.16 -15.28 0.96
C GLY A 415 0.88 -15.05 2.44
N SER A 416 -0.29 -14.48 2.76
CA SER A 416 -0.74 -14.25 4.15
C SER A 416 -0.81 -15.53 4.99
N ASP A 417 -1.20 -16.66 4.39
CA ASP A 417 -1.10 -18.00 4.99
C ASP A 417 0.26 -18.65 4.66
N VAL A 418 1.35 -18.03 5.11
CA VAL A 418 2.72 -18.49 4.82
C VAL A 418 2.99 -19.92 5.31
N VAL A 419 2.22 -20.44 6.27
CA VAL A 419 2.42 -21.77 6.87
C VAL A 419 1.94 -22.91 5.96
N SER A 420 1.06 -22.65 4.98
CA SER A 420 0.61 -23.63 3.99
C SER A 420 1.53 -23.78 2.77
N MET A 421 2.72 -23.15 2.81
CA MET A 421 3.81 -23.35 1.85
C MET A 421 4.05 -24.83 1.50
N LYS A 422 4.36 -25.12 0.24
CA LYS A 422 4.42 -26.47 -0.36
C LYS A 422 5.77 -26.83 -0.95
N LEU A 423 6.73 -25.88 -1.07
CA LEU A 423 8.11 -26.19 -1.46
C LEU A 423 8.64 -27.33 -0.58
N LYS A 424 8.89 -28.50 -1.17
CA LYS A 424 9.26 -29.72 -0.44
C LYS A 424 10.78 -29.79 -0.30
N ALA A 425 11.28 -30.20 0.87
CA ALA A 425 12.69 -30.51 1.11
C ALA A 425 12.83 -31.97 1.60
N GLU A 426 13.19 -32.88 0.71
CA GLU A 426 13.32 -34.31 1.01
C GLU A 426 14.74 -34.66 1.46
N LYS A 427 14.92 -35.19 2.68
CA LYS A 427 16.23 -35.60 3.17
C LYS A 427 16.73 -36.85 2.43
N LYS A 428 17.93 -36.77 1.83
CA LYS A 428 18.64 -37.89 1.19
C LYS A 428 20.07 -37.95 1.75
N GLY A 429 20.25 -38.71 2.83
CA GLY A 429 21.55 -38.83 3.50
C GLY A 429 21.97 -37.54 4.20
N ASP A 430 23.07 -36.96 3.72
CA ASP A 430 23.72 -35.73 4.18
C ASP A 430 23.26 -34.46 3.46
N TYR A 431 22.32 -34.55 2.52
CA TYR A 431 21.69 -33.41 1.85
C TYR A 431 20.16 -33.49 1.83
N PHE A 432 19.53 -32.39 1.42
CA PHE A 432 18.10 -32.26 1.13
C PHE A 432 17.92 -31.97 -0.36
N VAL A 433 16.82 -32.48 -0.93
CA VAL A 433 16.40 -32.19 -2.30
C VAL A 433 15.17 -31.28 -2.25
N LEU A 434 15.34 -30.04 -2.71
CA LEU A 434 14.29 -29.05 -2.80
C LEU A 434 13.56 -29.16 -4.15
N ASN A 435 12.23 -29.22 -4.11
CA ASN A 435 11.36 -29.29 -5.29
C ASN A 435 10.13 -28.39 -5.12
N GLY A 436 9.88 -27.54 -6.13
CA GLY A 436 8.78 -26.56 -6.16
C GLY A 436 9.27 -25.14 -6.47
N ASN A 437 8.54 -24.13 -6.01
CA ASN A 437 8.82 -22.72 -6.30
C ASN A 437 8.67 -21.80 -5.08
N LYS A 438 9.15 -20.57 -5.21
CA LYS A 438 8.85 -19.42 -4.33
C LYS A 438 8.52 -18.20 -5.18
N PHE A 439 7.65 -17.31 -4.72
CA PHE A 439 7.14 -16.19 -5.50
C PHE A 439 7.18 -14.88 -4.71
N TRP A 440 7.23 -13.74 -5.42
CA TRP A 440 7.41 -12.39 -4.86
C TRP A 440 8.78 -12.14 -4.20
N ILE A 441 9.85 -12.77 -4.69
CA ILE A 441 11.16 -12.69 -4.02
C ILE A 441 11.95 -11.45 -4.48
N THR A 442 11.98 -10.43 -3.61
CA THR A 442 12.84 -9.24 -3.73
C THR A 442 14.32 -9.64 -3.73
N ASN A 443 15.10 -8.97 -4.59
CA ASN A 443 16.49 -9.31 -4.94
C ASN A 443 16.67 -10.70 -5.56
N GLY A 444 15.60 -11.46 -5.82
CA GLY A 444 15.66 -12.86 -6.25
C GLY A 444 16.63 -13.19 -7.39
N PRO A 445 16.66 -12.45 -8.52
CA PRO A 445 17.58 -12.76 -9.62
C PRO A 445 19.02 -12.26 -9.37
N ASP A 446 19.19 -11.30 -8.48
CA ASP A 446 20.49 -10.69 -8.16
C ASP A 446 21.19 -11.36 -6.99
N ALA A 447 20.45 -12.01 -6.08
CA ALA A 447 20.97 -12.53 -4.83
C ALA A 447 21.92 -13.71 -5.05
N ASP A 448 23.06 -13.67 -4.36
CA ASP A 448 24.06 -14.73 -4.37
C ASP A 448 23.81 -15.73 -3.23
N VAL A 449 23.13 -15.28 -2.17
CA VAL A 449 22.76 -16.08 -0.99
C VAL A 449 21.30 -15.79 -0.62
N LEU A 450 20.50 -16.84 -0.46
CA LEU A 450 19.07 -16.76 -0.18
C LEU A 450 18.70 -17.62 1.03
N ILE A 451 17.87 -17.09 1.93
CA ILE A 451 17.26 -17.87 3.02
C ILE A 451 15.89 -18.38 2.54
N VAL A 452 15.75 -19.69 2.36
CA VAL A 452 14.56 -20.32 1.74
C VAL A 452 13.85 -21.21 2.75
N TYR A 453 12.53 -21.04 2.92
CA TYR A 453 11.72 -21.87 3.81
C TYR A 453 11.03 -23.01 3.06
N ALA A 454 11.25 -24.26 3.47
CA ALA A 454 10.69 -25.44 2.82
C ALA A 454 10.09 -26.43 3.84
N LYS A 455 9.17 -27.27 3.37
CA LYS A 455 8.54 -28.36 4.14
C LYS A 455 9.45 -29.59 4.15
N THR A 456 10.03 -29.89 5.30
CA THR A 456 10.76 -31.13 5.57
C THR A 456 9.84 -32.25 6.07
N ASP A 457 8.65 -31.90 6.58
CA ASP A 457 7.56 -32.84 6.87
C ASP A 457 6.23 -32.21 6.44
N LEU A 458 5.47 -32.91 5.59
CA LEU A 458 4.16 -32.48 5.09
C LEU A 458 2.99 -33.00 5.94
N ASN A 459 3.23 -34.01 6.79
CA ASN A 459 2.20 -34.75 7.52
C ASN A 459 2.16 -34.39 9.02
N VAL A 460 3.16 -33.68 9.53
CA VAL A 460 3.22 -33.29 10.95
C VAL A 460 2.08 -32.34 11.34
N VAL A 461 1.51 -32.56 12.53
CA VAL A 461 0.47 -31.72 13.13
C VAL A 461 1.03 -31.02 14.38
N PRO A 462 0.90 -29.69 14.52
CA PRO A 462 0.47 -28.73 13.50
C PRO A 462 1.50 -28.56 12.37
N ALA A 463 1.02 -28.25 11.16
CA ALA A 463 1.82 -28.15 9.93
C ALA A 463 2.95 -27.10 9.98
N SER A 464 2.92 -26.16 10.93
CA SER A 464 4.00 -25.22 11.23
C SER A 464 5.29 -25.92 11.69
N ARG A 465 5.18 -27.08 12.35
CA ARG A 465 6.34 -27.90 12.78
C ARG A 465 7.02 -28.64 11.63
N GLY A 466 6.50 -28.55 10.41
CA GLY A 466 7.07 -29.19 9.23
C GLY A 466 8.04 -28.32 8.43
N ILE A 467 8.29 -27.08 8.87
CA ILE A 467 9.03 -26.06 8.11
C ILE A 467 10.48 -25.99 8.60
N THR A 468 11.42 -25.94 7.66
CA THR A 468 12.87 -25.72 7.90
C THR A 468 13.36 -24.56 7.04
N ALA A 469 14.31 -23.77 7.55
CA ALA A 469 14.99 -22.72 6.81
C ALA A 469 16.32 -23.26 6.25
N PHE A 470 16.60 -22.94 4.99
CA PHE A 470 17.79 -23.38 4.26
C PHE A 470 18.53 -22.19 3.66
N ILE A 471 19.85 -22.29 3.60
CA ILE A 471 20.73 -21.36 2.89
C ILE A 471 20.96 -21.92 1.49
N VAL A 472 20.55 -21.16 0.47
CA VAL A 472 20.72 -21.52 -0.94
C VAL A 472 21.68 -20.52 -1.58
N GLU A 473 22.67 -21.03 -2.32
CA GLU A 473 23.65 -20.22 -3.04
C GLU A 473 23.33 -20.18 -4.53
N LYS A 474 23.57 -19.03 -5.16
CA LYS A 474 23.37 -18.86 -6.61
C LYS A 474 24.31 -19.81 -7.38
N GLY A 475 23.75 -20.53 -8.35
CA GLY A 475 24.48 -21.54 -9.14
C GLY A 475 24.44 -22.95 -8.55
N MET A 476 23.78 -23.19 -7.42
CA MET A 476 23.47 -24.56 -6.96
C MET A 476 22.68 -25.32 -8.04
N PRO A 477 23.08 -26.55 -8.43
CA PRO A 477 22.35 -27.32 -9.44
C PRO A 477 20.89 -27.55 -9.04
N GLY A 478 19.97 -27.27 -9.95
CA GLY A 478 18.52 -27.34 -9.72
C GLY A 478 17.89 -26.06 -9.17
N PHE A 479 18.67 -25.04 -8.81
CA PHE A 479 18.15 -23.71 -8.47
C PHE A 479 18.20 -22.78 -9.69
N SER A 480 17.08 -22.12 -9.99
CA SER A 480 17.01 -21.06 -11.02
C SER A 480 15.99 -19.97 -10.66
N THR A 481 15.99 -18.88 -11.42
CA THR A 481 15.14 -17.71 -11.21
C THR A 481 14.36 -17.41 -12.49
N ALA A 482 13.06 -17.16 -12.38
CA ALA A 482 12.25 -16.72 -13.52
C ALA A 482 12.53 -15.25 -13.89
N GLN A 483 11.84 -14.77 -14.92
CA GLN A 483 11.85 -13.37 -15.33
C GLN A 483 11.42 -12.40 -14.21
N LYS A 484 11.92 -11.16 -14.28
CA LYS A 484 11.52 -10.07 -13.38
C LYS A 484 10.02 -9.79 -13.53
N LEU A 485 9.36 -9.44 -12.43
CA LEU A 485 7.95 -9.05 -12.42
C LEU A 485 7.77 -7.58 -12.82
N GLU A 486 6.76 -7.34 -13.65
CA GLU A 486 6.32 -6.00 -14.04
C GLU A 486 5.31 -5.48 -13.02
N LYS A 487 5.72 -4.48 -12.23
CA LYS A 487 4.99 -4.03 -11.03
C LYS A 487 4.50 -2.59 -11.18
N LEU A 488 3.43 -2.27 -10.43
CA LEU A 488 2.91 -0.91 -10.26
C LEU A 488 3.99 0.04 -9.73
N GLY A 489 4.61 -0.32 -8.60
CA GLY A 489 5.68 0.44 -7.95
C GLY A 489 6.82 -0.47 -7.47
N MET A 490 7.79 0.15 -6.81
CA MET A 490 9.07 -0.46 -6.45
C MET A 490 9.81 -1.05 -7.66
N ARG A 491 9.68 -0.35 -8.79
CA ARG A 491 10.32 -0.71 -10.06
C ARG A 491 11.82 -0.46 -9.96
N GLY A 492 12.62 -1.38 -10.49
CA GLY A 492 14.07 -1.43 -10.28
C GLY A 492 14.52 -2.09 -8.97
N SER A 493 13.60 -2.36 -8.03
CA SER A 493 13.79 -3.43 -7.05
C SER A 493 13.40 -4.73 -7.72
N ASN A 494 14.38 -5.55 -8.11
CA ASN A 494 14.09 -6.75 -8.88
C ASN A 494 13.31 -7.76 -8.01
N THR A 495 12.21 -8.27 -8.53
CA THR A 495 11.36 -9.28 -7.89
C THR A 495 11.11 -10.39 -8.89
N CYS A 496 11.26 -11.66 -8.52
CA CYS A 496 11.01 -12.79 -9.41
C CYS A 496 10.38 -13.98 -8.67
N GLU A 497 10.07 -15.02 -9.45
CA GLU A 497 9.87 -16.38 -8.95
C GLU A 497 11.23 -17.11 -8.86
N LEU A 498 11.38 -17.95 -7.84
CA LEU A 498 12.47 -18.90 -7.69
C LEU A 498 11.97 -20.30 -8.00
N ILE A 499 12.76 -21.08 -8.72
CA ILE A 499 12.42 -22.44 -9.17
C ILE A 499 13.45 -23.41 -8.60
N PHE A 500 12.96 -24.52 -8.05
CA PHE A 500 13.75 -25.60 -7.47
C PHE A 500 13.35 -26.92 -8.12
N GLU A 501 14.25 -27.51 -8.91
CA GLU A 501 14.08 -28.77 -9.61
C GLU A 501 15.21 -29.73 -9.20
N ASP A 502 14.89 -30.69 -8.34
CA ASP A 502 15.84 -31.58 -7.66
C ASP A 502 17.07 -30.86 -7.06
N CYS A 503 16.86 -29.64 -6.54
CA CYS A 503 17.91 -28.77 -6.03
C CYS A 503 18.56 -29.35 -4.77
N LYS A 504 19.86 -29.67 -4.84
CA LYS A 504 20.58 -30.34 -3.73
C LYS A 504 21.19 -29.33 -2.78
N ILE A 505 20.67 -29.29 -1.55
CA ILE A 505 21.14 -28.42 -0.46
C ILE A 505 21.81 -29.27 0.62
N PRO A 506 23.09 -29.05 0.96
CA PRO A 506 23.77 -29.78 2.04
C PRO A 506 23.07 -29.60 3.40
N ALA A 507 23.14 -30.60 4.28
CA ALA A 507 22.48 -30.52 5.59
C ALA A 507 23.07 -29.43 6.50
N GLU A 508 24.34 -29.09 6.35
CA GLU A 508 25.01 -27.96 7.01
C GLU A 508 24.50 -26.59 6.53
N ASN A 509 23.73 -26.52 5.45
CA ASN A 509 23.05 -25.31 5.01
C ASN A 509 21.66 -25.13 5.65
N ILE A 510 21.25 -25.95 6.63
CA ILE A 510 20.09 -25.63 7.47
C ILE A 510 20.40 -24.39 8.34
N LEU A 511 19.55 -23.37 8.26
CA LEU A 511 19.62 -22.20 9.13
C LEU A 511 18.83 -22.48 10.43
N GLY A 512 19.51 -22.41 11.58
CA GLY A 512 18.95 -22.79 12.87
C GLY A 512 18.85 -24.31 13.05
N GLN A 513 17.63 -24.86 13.09
CA GLN A 513 17.40 -26.29 13.36
C GLN A 513 16.35 -26.89 12.42
N LEU A 514 16.52 -28.18 12.10
CA LEU A 514 15.55 -28.98 11.35
C LEU A 514 14.17 -28.90 12.01
N SER A 515 13.13 -28.66 11.21
CA SER A 515 11.72 -28.54 11.63
C SER A 515 11.45 -27.39 12.63
N LYS A 516 12.37 -26.41 12.74
CA LYS A 516 12.21 -25.19 13.54
C LYS A 516 12.15 -23.90 12.70
N GLY A 517 12.08 -24.01 11.38
CA GLY A 517 12.04 -22.88 10.45
C GLY A 517 10.90 -21.91 10.69
N VAL A 518 9.75 -22.35 11.24
CA VAL A 518 8.66 -21.42 11.62
C VAL A 518 9.04 -20.44 12.74
N TYR A 519 9.96 -20.80 13.63
CA TYR A 519 10.43 -19.91 14.69
C TYR A 519 11.41 -18.85 14.14
N VAL A 520 12.30 -19.28 13.24
CA VAL A 520 13.19 -18.39 12.46
C VAL A 520 12.33 -17.37 11.69
N LEU A 521 11.35 -17.87 10.94
CA LEU A 521 10.39 -17.07 10.17
C LEU A 521 9.67 -16.04 11.04
N MET A 522 8.90 -16.49 12.04
CA MET A 522 8.01 -15.61 12.80
C MET A 522 8.78 -14.59 13.64
N SER A 523 9.92 -14.96 14.23
CA SER A 523 10.77 -14.01 14.96
C SER A 523 11.50 -13.02 14.04
N GLY A 524 11.59 -13.32 12.74
CA GLY A 524 12.09 -12.41 11.71
C GLY A 524 11.03 -11.41 11.22
N LEU A 525 9.79 -11.85 11.03
CA LEU A 525 8.70 -11.01 10.52
C LEU A 525 8.46 -9.77 11.40
N ASP A 526 8.70 -9.84 12.70
CA ASP A 526 8.52 -8.68 13.58
C ASP A 526 9.58 -7.60 13.34
N LEU A 527 10.86 -7.99 13.23
CA LEU A 527 11.94 -7.03 12.91
C LEU A 527 11.88 -6.55 11.46
N GLU A 528 11.44 -7.41 10.53
CA GLU A 528 11.07 -7.03 9.16
C GLU A 528 10.09 -5.86 9.14
N ARG A 529 8.98 -5.98 9.88
CA ARG A 529 7.95 -4.92 9.95
C ARG A 529 8.50 -3.64 10.56
N LEU A 530 9.26 -3.74 11.65
CA LEU A 530 9.89 -2.59 12.28
C LEU A 530 10.81 -1.85 11.31
N VAL A 531 11.79 -2.54 10.72
CA VAL A 531 12.80 -1.91 9.86
C VAL A 531 12.16 -1.39 8.57
N LEU A 532 11.29 -2.16 7.91
CA LEU A 532 10.60 -1.71 6.69
C LEU A 532 9.65 -0.53 6.92
N SER A 533 9.28 -0.21 8.17
CA SER A 533 8.53 1.02 8.49
C SER A 533 9.30 2.30 8.13
N GLY A 534 10.63 2.25 8.04
CA GLY A 534 11.42 3.36 7.48
C GLY A 534 11.05 3.69 6.03
N GLY A 535 10.60 2.69 5.25
CA GLY A 535 10.17 2.87 3.87
C GLY A 535 9.01 3.87 3.69
N PRO A 536 7.85 3.63 4.34
CA PRO A 536 6.76 4.60 4.41
C PRO A 536 7.17 5.98 4.92
N LEU A 537 8.03 6.08 5.95
CA LEU A 537 8.52 7.36 6.46
C LEU A 537 9.31 8.13 5.39
N GLY A 538 10.20 7.45 4.67
CA GLY A 538 11.01 8.03 3.60
C GLY A 538 10.16 8.53 2.44
N ILE A 539 9.14 7.77 2.04
CA ILE A 539 8.20 8.18 0.98
C ILE A 539 7.40 9.42 1.42
N MET A 540 6.85 9.43 2.64
CA MET A 540 6.14 10.59 3.17
C MET A 540 7.03 11.83 3.21
N GLN A 541 8.27 11.69 3.70
CA GLN A 541 9.23 12.79 3.72
C GLN A 541 9.52 13.31 2.30
N ALA A 542 9.75 12.43 1.33
CA ALA A 542 9.99 12.81 -0.05
C ALA A 542 8.79 13.52 -0.69
N VAL A 543 7.57 13.11 -0.37
CA VAL A 543 6.35 13.81 -0.81
C VAL A 543 6.32 15.24 -0.26
N LEU A 544 6.60 15.44 1.03
CA LEU A 544 6.65 16.77 1.65
C LEU A 544 7.80 17.63 1.08
N ASP A 545 8.95 17.03 0.78
CA ASP A 545 10.10 17.71 0.16
C ASP A 545 9.79 18.31 -1.22
N TYR A 546 8.89 17.68 -1.99
CA TYR A 546 8.46 18.21 -3.29
C TYR A 546 7.21 19.10 -3.18
N ALA A 547 6.21 18.68 -2.40
CA ALA A 547 4.94 19.37 -2.29
C ALA A 547 5.06 20.73 -1.59
N LEU A 548 5.77 20.82 -0.46
CA LEU A 548 5.82 22.08 0.30
C LEU A 548 6.53 23.21 -0.48
N PRO A 549 7.71 23.02 -1.11
CA PRO A 549 8.32 24.07 -1.91
C PRO A 549 7.46 24.44 -3.13
N TYR A 550 6.83 23.46 -3.79
CA TYR A 550 5.94 23.72 -4.94
C TYR A 550 4.75 24.60 -4.56
N LEU A 551 4.09 24.31 -3.42
CA LEU A 551 2.98 25.12 -2.90
C LEU A 551 3.38 26.58 -2.61
N HIS A 552 4.66 26.84 -2.32
CA HIS A 552 5.22 28.17 -2.05
C HIS A 552 5.86 28.85 -3.27
N VAL A 553 5.81 28.23 -4.45
CA VAL A 553 6.32 28.77 -5.73
C VAL A 553 5.21 28.91 -6.77
N ARG A 554 4.29 27.93 -6.86
CA ARG A 554 3.18 27.99 -7.81
C ARG A 554 2.13 28.99 -7.34
N GLU A 555 1.66 29.83 -8.27
CA GLU A 555 0.58 30.79 -8.03
C GLU A 555 -0.70 30.43 -8.79
N ALA A 556 -1.84 30.81 -8.21
CA ALA A 556 -3.18 30.81 -8.80
C ALA A 556 -4.02 31.90 -8.12
N PHE A 557 -4.99 32.49 -8.83
CA PHE A 557 -5.83 33.59 -8.33
C PHE A 557 -5.03 34.71 -7.62
N GLY A 558 -3.89 35.09 -8.19
CA GLY A 558 -3.05 36.20 -7.69
C GLY A 558 -2.22 35.92 -6.43
N GLN A 559 -2.14 34.67 -5.96
CA GLN A 559 -1.30 34.32 -4.80
C GLN A 559 -0.70 32.91 -4.89
N LYS A 560 0.29 32.65 -4.03
CA LYS A 560 0.88 31.32 -3.85
C LYS A 560 -0.17 30.31 -3.39
N ILE A 561 -0.22 29.14 -4.02
CA ILE A 561 -1.28 28.16 -3.72
C ILE A 561 -1.24 27.64 -2.27
N GLY A 562 -0.07 27.64 -1.62
CA GLY A 562 0.08 27.32 -0.20
C GLY A 562 -0.56 28.34 0.76
N HIS A 563 -1.05 29.49 0.29
CA HIS A 563 -1.77 30.46 1.11
C HIS A 563 -3.29 30.18 1.19
N PHE A 564 -3.85 29.33 0.31
CA PHE A 564 -5.25 28.91 0.41
C PHE A 564 -5.46 27.97 1.59
N GLN A 565 -6.49 28.22 2.41
CA GLN A 565 -6.79 27.44 3.62
C GLN A 565 -6.92 25.92 3.36
N LEU A 566 -7.48 25.51 2.21
CA LEU A 566 -7.57 24.10 1.82
C LEU A 566 -6.19 23.45 1.60
N MET A 567 -5.22 24.21 1.07
CA MET A 567 -3.84 23.73 0.90
C MET A 567 -3.08 23.74 2.22
N GLN A 568 -3.33 24.73 3.08
CA GLN A 568 -2.79 24.76 4.45
C GLN A 568 -3.27 23.54 5.27
N GLY A 569 -4.55 23.17 5.14
CA GLY A 569 -5.08 21.94 5.72
C GLY A 569 -4.34 20.70 5.24
N LYS A 570 -4.12 20.54 3.92
CA LYS A 570 -3.31 19.42 3.39
C LYS A 570 -1.88 19.43 3.91
N MET A 571 -1.22 20.59 3.99
CA MET A 571 0.14 20.69 4.56
C MET A 571 0.18 20.22 6.02
N ALA A 572 -0.79 20.65 6.84
CA ALA A 572 -0.91 20.24 8.24
C ALA A 572 -1.18 18.73 8.40
N ASP A 573 -2.13 18.18 7.62
CA ASP A 573 -2.46 16.76 7.65
C ASP A 573 -1.29 15.87 7.22
N MET A 574 -0.60 16.23 6.12
CA MET A 574 0.57 15.47 5.66
C MET A 574 1.70 15.50 6.68
N TYR A 575 2.01 16.68 7.23
CA TYR A 575 3.06 16.86 8.22
C TYR A 575 2.77 16.11 9.52
N THR A 576 1.55 16.23 10.07
CA THR A 576 1.17 15.59 11.33
C THR A 576 1.12 14.06 11.21
N ARG A 577 0.62 13.51 10.09
CA ARG A 577 0.67 12.06 9.80
C ARG A 577 2.12 11.56 9.79
N LEU A 578 3.03 12.23 9.07
CA LEU A 578 4.45 11.86 9.05
C LEU A 578 5.06 11.90 10.45
N MET A 579 4.89 13.00 11.18
CA MET A 579 5.53 13.16 12.49
C MET A 579 5.00 12.15 13.52
N ALA A 580 3.68 11.87 13.53
CA ALA A 580 3.10 10.83 14.37
C ALA A 580 3.68 9.44 14.04
N CYS A 581 3.76 9.09 12.75
CA CYS A 581 4.37 7.83 12.31
C CYS A 581 5.85 7.74 12.73
N ARG A 582 6.63 8.79 12.49
CA ARG A 582 8.07 8.82 12.79
C ARG A 582 8.33 8.62 14.28
N GLN A 583 7.62 9.32 15.17
CA GLN A 583 7.75 9.12 16.62
C GLN A 583 7.35 7.70 17.03
N TYR A 584 6.28 7.14 16.46
CA TYR A 584 5.81 5.80 16.82
C TYR A 584 6.84 4.73 16.41
N VAL A 585 7.31 4.75 15.16
CA VAL A 585 8.35 3.83 14.66
C VAL A 585 9.62 3.92 15.51
N TYR A 586 10.13 5.13 15.77
CA TYR A 586 11.41 5.30 16.44
C TYR A 586 11.36 4.87 17.91
N ASN A 587 10.24 5.10 18.59
CA ASN A 587 10.08 4.68 19.98
C ASN A 587 9.97 3.15 20.12
N VAL A 588 9.35 2.46 19.16
CA VAL A 588 9.37 0.99 19.11
C VAL A 588 10.76 0.46 18.73
N ALA A 589 11.48 1.13 17.82
CA ALA A 589 12.86 0.75 17.47
C ALA A 589 13.79 0.82 18.69
N ARG A 590 13.77 1.95 19.42
CA ARG A 590 14.49 2.11 20.70
C ARG A 590 14.12 1.07 21.75
N ALA A 591 12.86 0.62 21.77
CA ALA A 591 12.44 -0.43 22.68
C ALA A 591 13.05 -1.79 22.29
N CYS A 592 13.06 -2.11 20.99
CA CYS A 592 13.69 -3.30 20.44
C CYS A 592 15.21 -3.33 20.68
N ASP A 593 15.88 -2.18 20.57
CA ASP A 593 17.32 -2.03 20.89
C ASP A 593 17.65 -2.32 22.35
N ARG A 594 16.69 -2.11 23.26
CA ARG A 594 16.77 -2.50 24.68
C ARG A 594 16.24 -3.92 24.95
N GLY A 595 16.06 -4.74 23.92
CA GLY A 595 15.56 -6.11 24.01
C GLY A 595 14.03 -6.24 24.18
N HIS A 596 13.28 -5.13 24.18
CA HIS A 596 11.82 -5.15 24.26
C HIS A 596 11.20 -5.22 22.86
N VAL A 597 11.26 -6.40 22.24
CA VAL A 597 10.65 -6.71 20.95
C VAL A 597 9.25 -7.29 21.15
N ASN A 598 8.25 -6.76 20.44
CA ASN A 598 6.86 -7.22 20.54
C ASN A 598 6.17 -7.24 19.17
N ALA A 599 5.61 -8.40 18.81
CA ALA A 599 4.92 -8.63 17.54
C ALA A 599 3.77 -7.63 17.28
N LYS A 600 3.00 -7.27 18.33
CA LYS A 600 1.87 -6.35 18.17
C LYS A 600 2.35 -4.93 17.83
N ASP A 601 3.44 -4.49 18.44
CA ASP A 601 3.94 -3.12 18.32
C ASP A 601 4.71 -2.97 17.00
N CYS A 602 5.48 -3.99 16.61
CA CYS A 602 6.12 -4.08 15.29
C CYS A 602 5.09 -4.12 14.14
N ALA A 603 3.99 -4.87 14.30
CA ALA A 603 2.88 -4.84 13.35
C ALA A 603 2.13 -3.51 13.33
N GLY A 604 1.99 -2.85 14.49
CA GLY A 604 1.33 -1.55 14.63
C GLY A 604 2.04 -0.41 13.91
N VAL A 605 3.37 -0.32 14.04
CA VAL A 605 4.15 0.75 13.40
C VAL A 605 4.11 0.69 11.87
N ILE A 606 4.21 -0.50 11.27
CA ILE A 606 4.15 -0.63 9.80
C ILE A 606 2.71 -0.54 9.28
N LEU A 607 1.70 -1.00 10.04
CA LEU A 607 0.29 -0.82 9.69
C LEU A 607 -0.03 0.67 9.56
N TYR A 608 0.29 1.45 10.59
CA TYR A 608 -0.06 2.86 10.65
C TYR A 608 0.75 3.69 9.64
N SER A 609 2.06 3.48 9.57
CA SER A 609 2.92 4.23 8.65
C SER A 609 2.65 3.94 7.18
N ALA A 610 2.35 2.68 6.79
CA ALA A 610 2.03 2.34 5.41
C ALA A 610 0.73 3.01 4.92
N GLU A 611 -0.35 2.92 5.71
CA GLU A 611 -1.64 3.53 5.34
C GLU A 611 -1.53 5.06 5.30
N CYS A 612 -0.77 5.67 6.22
CA CYS A 612 -0.45 7.10 6.15
C CYS A 612 0.36 7.46 4.90
N ALA A 613 1.34 6.66 4.48
CA ALA A 613 2.18 6.96 3.31
C ALA A 613 1.39 6.98 2.00
N THR A 614 0.44 6.06 1.81
CA THR A 614 -0.46 6.09 0.64
C THR A 614 -1.31 7.35 0.62
N GLN A 615 -1.89 7.75 1.76
CA GLN A 615 -2.72 8.97 1.86
C GLN A 615 -1.90 10.24 1.63
N VAL A 616 -0.71 10.35 2.23
CA VAL A 616 0.20 11.49 2.00
C VAL A 616 0.64 11.56 0.55
N ALA A 617 0.95 10.43 -0.10
CA ALA A 617 1.31 10.43 -1.52
C ALA A 617 0.16 10.84 -2.45
N LEU A 618 -1.09 10.45 -2.13
CA LEU A 618 -2.30 10.96 -2.82
C LEU A 618 -2.44 12.48 -2.65
N ASP A 619 -2.33 12.99 -1.42
CA ASP A 619 -2.37 14.42 -1.13
C ASP A 619 -1.25 15.18 -1.86
N GLY A 620 -0.06 14.59 -1.98
CA GLY A 620 1.07 15.13 -2.73
C GLY A 620 0.81 15.33 -4.22
N ILE A 621 0.20 14.34 -4.90
CA ILE A 621 -0.25 14.49 -6.30
C ILE A 621 -1.25 15.64 -6.39
N GLN A 622 -2.26 15.66 -5.49
CA GLN A 622 -3.30 16.67 -5.50
C GLN A 622 -2.75 18.10 -5.30
N CYS A 623 -1.71 18.28 -4.48
CA CYS A 623 -1.05 19.57 -4.28
C CYS A 623 -0.30 20.10 -5.52
N LEU A 624 0.14 19.22 -6.43
CA LEU A 624 0.75 19.64 -7.70
C LEU A 624 -0.27 19.78 -8.84
N GLY A 625 -1.49 19.26 -8.68
CA GLY A 625 -2.53 19.26 -9.71
C GLY A 625 -2.10 18.43 -10.93
N GLY A 626 -2.33 18.94 -12.14
CA GLY A 626 -1.94 18.26 -13.39
C GLY A 626 -0.44 17.90 -13.45
N ASN A 627 0.43 18.72 -12.86
CA ASN A 627 1.87 18.42 -12.76
C ASN A 627 2.15 17.21 -11.86
N GLY A 628 1.30 16.91 -10.87
CA GLY A 628 1.44 15.72 -10.02
C GLY A 628 1.09 14.41 -10.75
N TYR A 629 0.41 14.50 -11.89
CA TYR A 629 -0.10 13.36 -12.65
C TYR A 629 0.80 12.95 -13.83
N ILE A 630 1.80 13.76 -14.19
CA ILE A 630 2.78 13.45 -15.24
C ILE A 630 4.07 12.87 -14.64
N ASN A 631 4.72 11.95 -15.36
CA ASN A 631 5.90 11.22 -14.87
C ASN A 631 7.19 12.06 -14.80
N ASP A 632 7.16 13.28 -15.33
CA ASP A 632 8.20 14.30 -15.17
C ASP A 632 8.37 14.71 -13.70
N TYR A 633 7.30 14.64 -12.90
CA TYR A 633 7.33 14.83 -11.45
C TYR A 633 7.25 13.48 -10.72
N PRO A 634 7.96 13.29 -9.58
CA PRO A 634 8.04 12.00 -8.90
C PRO A 634 6.76 11.63 -8.10
N MET A 635 5.74 12.48 -8.06
CA MET A 635 4.57 12.27 -7.18
C MET A 635 3.80 10.99 -7.52
N GLY A 636 3.61 10.71 -8.81
CA GLY A 636 3.02 9.45 -9.27
C GLY A 636 3.84 8.22 -8.87
N ARG A 637 5.18 8.32 -8.83
CA ARG A 637 6.05 7.24 -8.33
C ARG A 637 5.88 7.02 -6.84
N PHE A 638 5.87 8.09 -6.04
CA PHE A 638 5.70 7.98 -4.58
C PHE A 638 4.39 7.26 -4.19
N LEU A 639 3.29 7.51 -4.90
CA LEU A 639 2.03 6.77 -4.68
C LEU A 639 2.14 5.28 -5.04
N ARG A 640 2.70 4.97 -6.23
CA ARG A 640 2.88 3.60 -6.69
C ARG A 640 3.77 2.79 -5.76
N ASP A 641 4.84 3.41 -5.23
CA ASP A 641 5.75 2.82 -4.26
C ASP A 641 5.09 2.64 -2.89
N ALA A 642 4.40 3.67 -2.37
CA ALA A 642 3.75 3.63 -1.05
C ALA A 642 2.82 2.42 -0.90
N LYS A 643 2.02 2.14 -1.94
CA LYS A 643 1.00 1.09 -1.90
C LYS A 643 1.54 -0.32 -1.65
N LEU A 644 2.82 -0.61 -1.96
CA LEU A 644 3.41 -1.90 -1.61
C LEU A 644 3.41 -2.13 -0.10
N TYR A 645 3.65 -1.10 0.70
CA TYR A 645 3.83 -1.26 2.15
C TYR A 645 2.53 -1.61 2.89
N GLU A 646 1.36 -1.58 2.27
CA GLU A 646 0.12 -2.15 2.81
C GLU A 646 -0.02 -3.67 2.52
N ILE A 647 0.89 -4.24 1.72
CA ILE A 647 0.81 -5.61 1.19
C ILE A 647 2.04 -6.45 1.61
N GLY A 648 3.25 -5.94 1.37
CA GLY A 648 4.52 -6.57 1.79
C GLY A 648 4.66 -6.66 3.31
N ALA A 649 5.55 -7.50 3.84
CA ALA A 649 5.68 -7.78 5.29
C ALA A 649 4.39 -8.27 5.99
N GLY A 650 3.47 -8.84 5.19
CA GLY A 650 2.10 -9.20 5.56
C GLY A 650 1.17 -8.00 5.43
N THR A 651 -0.04 -8.23 4.89
CA THR A 651 -0.98 -7.16 4.57
C THR A 651 -1.51 -6.42 5.81
N SER A 652 -2.09 -5.25 5.62
CA SER A 652 -2.74 -4.48 6.69
C SER A 652 -3.75 -5.31 7.52
N GLU A 653 -4.48 -6.24 6.90
CA GLU A 653 -5.41 -7.15 7.57
C GLU A 653 -4.67 -8.16 8.46
N VAL A 654 -3.55 -8.72 7.98
CA VAL A 654 -2.71 -9.63 8.76
C VAL A 654 -2.12 -8.90 9.98
N ARG A 655 -1.71 -7.64 9.83
CA ARG A 655 -1.22 -6.80 10.94
C ARG A 655 -2.32 -6.54 11.97
N ARG A 656 -3.52 -6.17 11.52
CA ARG A 656 -4.72 -6.05 12.39
C ARG A 656 -5.01 -7.35 13.14
N LEU A 657 -4.90 -8.52 12.48
CA LEU A 657 -5.05 -9.83 13.12
C LEU A 657 -3.97 -10.11 14.17
N VAL A 658 -2.71 -9.76 13.93
CA VAL A 658 -1.61 -9.90 14.92
C VAL A 658 -1.91 -9.06 16.17
N ILE A 659 -2.28 -7.80 15.98
CA ILE A 659 -2.59 -6.86 17.07
C ILE A 659 -3.82 -7.34 17.88
N GLY A 660 -4.92 -7.68 17.19
CA GLY A 660 -6.14 -8.17 17.85
C GLY A 660 -5.92 -9.48 18.61
N ARG A 661 -5.13 -10.42 18.06
CA ARG A 661 -4.78 -11.67 18.75
C ARG A 661 -3.89 -11.43 19.98
N ALA A 662 -3.02 -10.41 19.96
CA ALA A 662 -2.21 -10.05 21.13
C ALA A 662 -3.08 -9.52 22.29
N PHE A 663 -4.08 -8.68 22.00
CA PHE A 663 -5.06 -8.27 23.01
C PHE A 663 -5.89 -9.46 23.53
N ASN A 664 -6.37 -10.33 22.64
CA ASN A 664 -7.07 -11.56 23.03
C ASN A 664 -6.23 -12.51 23.89
N ALA A 665 -4.89 -12.44 23.84
CA ALA A 665 -4.01 -13.22 24.71
C ALA A 665 -3.76 -12.55 26.07
N THR A 666 -3.91 -11.22 26.15
CA THR A 666 -3.71 -10.43 27.39
C THR A 666 -4.93 -10.53 28.32
N PHE A 667 -6.13 -10.67 27.76
CA PHE A 667 -7.40 -10.73 28.49
C PHE A 667 -8.02 -12.16 28.52
N LYS A 668 -7.16 -13.18 28.54
CA LYS A 668 -7.50 -14.57 28.85
C LYS A 668 -7.13 -14.90 30.29
#